data_AF-A0A941ZK19-F1
#
_entry.id   AF-A0A941ZK19-F1
#
_cell.length_a   1.000
_cell.length_b   1.000
_cell.length_c   1.000
_cell.angle_alpha   90.00
_cell.angle_beta   90.00
_cell.angle_gamma   90.00
#
_symmetry.space_group_name_H-M   'P 1'
#
loop_
_entity.id
_entity.type
_entity.pdbx_description
1 polymer ?
#
loop_
_entity_poly.entity_id
_entity_poly.type
_entity_poly.pdbx_seq_one_letter_code
_entity_poly.pdbx_strand_id
1 'polypeptide(L)'
;MSSAIRWLHLSDFHVGKDSYEQQRLFAEILGEVDRWKSEMSFIPDYVFITGDIANKGLKKEYETFRRDFLTPLQNKFDAETVIIPVPGNHDVERPTTDTLDRKAPLAASSRFFDANREGKADRAPVARRFNTYKKLMPSSGMSPDWLVSNEGTATHTRKVAGVNIGVVGLNTAWLCKDDNDKDQLTPGYRLVEAALKKLEACQIRIVLGHHPLSWWHDSEETNIRRLFAQHHVIYLHGHKHKSEGRFEEGGVDQFLVLQAGAAFQARETEKWVNGFSWGELDPAAAEVRISPRYWINGEWPPDMSAITLKRRIAETDWWSFPLPGIHAQPTSMAHGLARLSGWMALDAGTMASFAREITPADARRFFDGAEPDWALAMSPHFPVREQAKVLLESVVHFKGEDRPQIALVRGPTAEGKSMVLRQIVVATLRANPALKVLWHQDDTARINVQAFEDALTADQPWLIATDHGDMIVRDLENLAQRLKRTGRGSVQLVIAAHDSDWKMANGDSVQWYSFARFEEARLSGLSKNEAKSLATTWHHFGASAFDPSLQGLTPDLLAEQLLQAAKDDGVNEGALFGALLTLRHGKDLRAHVRALLQKLNGMSLSSGGTVGDAFRLIAAMHAEGLDFLSSMVLQEVMGCDKLTLQRDVLRPMAAEAAASGGLYLRTRHRRVAMATLEACSDDGEDTGLLYVSLVGSAVRLRSIKNVWLQELENWNYSLTKHFFESGREDLAIRIAAKMLETVPDNSHYAVNLARLTREFRTPHEAIQVLQSVKPPKDNRAFWTEWGTACGMTNDFISNSTLHAFSISDDLGTREPTIENSKQALSGLAKAFDELHTQLGLPELYRARAGCAWLGLLTDANDIILKDHKQASANIGDPKDVAEGISWLCAGLMAALGGESLADSVAEKVGNPAQFKFGGLQKLLERIQNSKV
;
A
#
# COMPACT_ATOMS: atom_id res chain seq x y z
N MET A 1 28.06 -38.81 -2.45
CA MET A 1 28.53 -37.41 -2.29
C MET A 1 27.36 -36.51 -2.64
N SER A 2 27.03 -35.53 -1.80
CA SER A 2 25.92 -34.59 -2.06
C SER A 2 26.13 -33.86 -3.39
N SER A 3 25.09 -33.76 -4.21
CA SER A 3 25.07 -32.97 -5.45
C SER A 3 24.73 -31.50 -5.22
N ALA A 4 24.44 -31.10 -3.98
CA ALA A 4 24.01 -29.75 -3.62
C ALA A 4 25.01 -29.06 -2.69
N ILE A 5 25.09 -27.74 -2.81
CA ILE A 5 25.90 -26.81 -2.02
C ILE A 5 25.02 -26.27 -0.89
N ARG A 6 25.47 -26.37 0.35
CA ARG A 6 24.65 -26.06 1.53
C ARG A 6 25.26 -24.93 2.35
N TRP A 7 24.42 -24.06 2.91
CA TRP A 7 24.87 -23.03 3.83
C TRP A 7 23.90 -22.75 4.97
N LEU A 8 24.45 -22.19 6.06
CA LEU A 8 23.73 -21.52 7.13
C LEU A 8 23.96 -20.01 7.00
N HIS A 9 22.90 -19.21 6.95
CA HIS A 9 22.98 -17.75 6.84
C HIS A 9 22.45 -17.10 8.13
N LEU A 10 23.37 -16.45 8.83
CA LEU A 10 23.17 -15.75 10.11
C LEU A 10 23.50 -14.27 9.96
N SER A 11 22.86 -13.42 10.76
CA SER A 11 23.12 -11.98 10.77
C SER A 11 22.64 -11.36 12.08
N ASP A 12 23.09 -10.14 12.39
CA ASP A 12 22.50 -9.26 13.42
C ASP A 12 22.38 -9.96 14.80
N PHE A 13 23.54 -10.25 15.40
CA PHE A 13 23.63 -10.82 16.75
C PHE A 13 23.57 -9.74 17.84
N HIS A 14 24.01 -8.52 17.53
CA HIS A 14 24.02 -7.37 18.44
C HIS A 14 24.63 -7.70 19.82
N VAL A 15 25.72 -8.48 19.87
CA VAL A 15 26.29 -9.00 21.13
C VAL A 15 26.61 -7.85 22.09
N GLY A 16 26.11 -7.96 23.32
CA GLY A 16 26.23 -6.91 24.35
C GLY A 16 24.95 -6.10 24.57
N LYS A 17 23.89 -6.36 23.78
CA LYS A 17 22.57 -5.73 23.94
C LYS A 17 21.78 -6.31 25.11
N ASP A 18 21.77 -7.63 25.27
CA ASP A 18 21.15 -8.34 26.40
C ASP A 18 21.90 -9.65 26.65
N SER A 19 22.87 -9.62 27.56
CA SER A 19 23.79 -10.75 27.74
C SER A 19 23.10 -12.06 28.16
N TYR A 20 21.99 -12.00 28.89
CA TYR A 20 21.32 -13.20 29.39
C TYR A 20 20.56 -13.91 28.28
N GLU A 21 19.66 -13.20 27.60
CA GLU A 21 18.85 -13.80 26.52
C GLU A 21 19.69 -14.13 25.29
N GLN A 22 20.75 -13.38 25.00
CA GLN A 22 21.68 -13.71 23.92
C GLN A 22 22.38 -15.05 24.15
N GLN A 23 22.86 -15.31 25.37
CA GLN A 23 23.50 -16.59 25.69
C GLN A 23 22.52 -17.75 25.56
N ARG A 24 21.26 -17.55 25.97
CA ARG A 24 20.20 -18.53 25.76
C ARG A 24 19.98 -18.79 24.26
N LEU A 25 19.74 -17.77 23.45
CA LEU A 25 19.51 -17.96 22.01
C LEU A 25 20.72 -18.54 21.28
N PHE A 26 21.95 -18.26 21.72
CA PHE A 26 23.14 -18.92 21.17
C PHE A 26 23.08 -20.42 21.38
N ALA A 27 22.73 -20.87 22.59
CA ALA A 27 22.56 -22.29 22.87
C ALA A 27 21.44 -22.91 22.02
N GLU A 28 20.32 -22.20 21.83
CA GLU A 28 19.19 -22.68 21.01
C GLU A 28 19.54 -22.79 19.51
N ILE A 29 20.23 -21.81 18.94
CA ILE A 29 20.71 -21.88 17.55
C ILE A 29 21.72 -23.03 17.40
N LEU A 30 22.63 -23.20 18.37
CA LEU A 30 23.59 -24.30 18.37
C LEU A 30 22.90 -25.67 18.49
N GLY A 31 21.83 -25.78 19.28
CA GLY A 31 21.01 -26.99 19.38
C GLY A 31 20.28 -27.30 18.08
N GLU A 32 19.74 -26.28 17.41
CA GLU A 32 19.09 -26.43 16.10
C GLU A 32 20.08 -26.88 15.02
N VAL A 33 21.33 -26.40 15.06
CA VAL A 33 22.42 -26.90 14.20
C VAL A 33 22.68 -28.39 14.43
N ASP A 34 22.73 -28.85 15.69
CA ASP A 34 22.91 -30.28 15.99
C ASP A 34 21.73 -31.10 15.46
N ARG A 35 20.50 -30.60 15.64
CA ARG A 35 19.27 -31.24 15.17
C ARG A 35 19.27 -31.40 13.66
N TRP A 36 19.62 -30.37 12.90
CA TRP A 36 19.73 -30.43 11.44
C TRP A 36 20.82 -31.39 10.97
N LYS A 37 21.94 -31.45 11.68
CA LYS A 37 23.02 -32.39 11.38
C LYS A 37 22.59 -33.83 11.63
N SER A 38 21.94 -34.13 12.76
CA SER A 38 21.60 -35.49 13.18
C SER A 38 20.32 -36.03 12.52
N GLU A 39 19.26 -35.23 12.44
CA GLU A 39 17.94 -35.64 11.94
C GLU A 39 17.83 -35.46 10.42
N MET A 40 18.31 -34.33 9.89
CA MET A 40 18.16 -33.99 8.46
C MET A 40 19.39 -34.35 7.62
N SER A 41 20.47 -34.84 8.25
CA SER A 41 21.77 -35.07 7.59
C SER A 41 22.24 -33.84 6.78
N PHE A 42 21.97 -32.64 7.31
CA PHE A 42 22.25 -31.38 6.65
C PHE A 42 23.49 -30.73 7.27
N ILE A 43 24.63 -30.88 6.59
CA ILE A 43 25.91 -30.27 6.98
C ILE A 43 26.22 -29.15 5.99
N PRO A 44 26.37 -27.89 6.45
CA PRO A 44 26.72 -26.76 5.59
C PRO A 44 28.14 -26.86 5.03
N ASP A 45 28.31 -26.58 3.74
CA ASP A 45 29.62 -26.26 3.15
C ASP A 45 30.08 -24.87 3.59
N TYR A 46 29.13 -23.96 3.82
CA TYR A 46 29.37 -22.57 4.20
C TYR A 46 28.55 -22.12 5.41
N VAL A 47 29.11 -21.25 6.23
CA VAL A 47 28.35 -20.45 7.20
C VAL A 47 28.63 -18.98 6.89
N PHE A 48 27.60 -18.24 6.53
CA PHE A 48 27.68 -16.82 6.23
C PHE A 48 27.17 -16.01 7.44
N ILE A 49 27.98 -15.06 7.91
CA ILE A 49 27.62 -14.13 8.98
C ILE A 49 27.61 -12.72 8.40
N THR A 50 26.43 -12.16 8.12
CA THR A 50 26.27 -10.92 7.35
C THR A 50 26.20 -9.64 8.18
N GLY A 51 27.03 -9.52 9.21
CA GLY A 51 27.24 -8.27 9.96
C GLY A 51 26.40 -8.11 11.22
N ASP A 52 26.64 -6.99 11.90
CA ASP A 52 26.10 -6.64 13.22
C ASP A 52 26.33 -7.75 14.25
N ILE A 53 27.58 -8.20 14.31
CA ILE A 53 28.02 -9.19 15.30
C ILE A 53 28.02 -8.53 16.69
N ALA A 54 28.67 -7.38 16.81
CA ALA A 54 28.72 -6.59 18.02
C ALA A 54 27.58 -5.56 18.08
N ASN A 55 27.20 -5.10 19.28
CA ASN A 55 26.24 -4.00 19.45
C ASN A 55 26.89 -2.62 19.30
N LYS A 56 28.16 -2.47 19.70
CA LYS A 56 28.89 -1.19 19.69
C LYS A 56 30.32 -1.32 19.19
N GLY A 57 30.66 -2.43 18.52
CA GLY A 57 31.99 -2.71 17.99
C GLY A 57 33.06 -2.92 19.06
N LEU A 58 32.69 -3.23 20.31
CA LEU A 58 33.64 -3.31 21.42
C LEU A 58 34.34 -4.66 21.49
N LYS A 59 35.61 -4.66 21.91
CA LYS A 59 36.43 -5.88 22.03
C LYS A 59 35.76 -6.99 22.83
N LYS A 60 35.14 -6.65 23.97
CA LYS A 60 34.45 -7.60 24.85
C LYS A 60 33.26 -8.28 24.17
N GLU A 61 32.56 -7.58 23.29
CA GLU A 61 31.40 -8.11 22.56
C GLU A 61 31.85 -9.21 21.59
N TYR A 62 32.91 -8.97 20.82
CA TYR A 62 33.49 -9.98 19.94
C TYR A 62 34.14 -11.17 20.69
N GLU A 63 34.81 -10.93 21.82
CA GLU A 63 35.34 -12.01 22.66
C GLU A 63 34.22 -12.90 23.20
N THR A 64 33.09 -12.29 23.60
CA THR A 64 31.90 -13.01 24.05
C THR A 64 31.29 -13.82 22.92
N PHE A 65 31.05 -13.21 21.76
CA PHE A 65 30.56 -13.91 20.57
C PHE A 65 31.46 -15.09 20.19
N ARG A 66 32.78 -14.89 20.22
CA ARG A 66 33.75 -15.93 19.87
C ARG A 66 33.68 -17.12 20.83
N ARG A 67 33.65 -16.84 22.13
CA ARG A 67 33.61 -17.85 23.19
C ARG A 67 32.28 -18.60 23.22
N ASP A 68 31.17 -17.87 23.15
CA ASP A 68 29.84 -18.40 23.46
C ASP A 68 29.10 -18.92 22.22
N PHE A 69 29.48 -18.48 21.01
CA PHE A 69 28.81 -18.88 19.78
C PHE A 69 29.75 -19.41 18.70
N LEU A 70 30.71 -18.60 18.23
CA LEU A 70 31.51 -18.95 17.04
C LEU A 70 32.38 -20.20 17.25
N THR A 71 33.07 -20.31 18.40
CA THR A 71 33.92 -21.47 18.69
C THR A 71 33.08 -22.73 18.92
N PRO A 72 31.99 -22.69 19.72
CA PRO A 72 31.04 -23.81 19.78
C PRO A 72 30.47 -24.21 18.42
N LEU A 73 30.11 -23.26 17.55
CA LEU A 73 29.60 -23.53 16.21
C LEU A 73 30.66 -24.21 15.34
N GLN A 74 31.90 -23.71 15.35
CA GLN A 74 33.02 -24.32 14.63
C GLN A 74 33.25 -25.77 15.06
N ASN A 75 33.15 -26.06 16.36
CA ASN A 75 33.33 -27.41 16.90
C ASN A 75 32.22 -28.39 16.49
N LYS A 76 31.08 -27.91 15.95
CA LYS A 76 30.01 -28.78 15.42
C LYS A 76 30.29 -29.30 14.01
N PHE A 77 31.17 -28.62 13.29
CA PHE A 77 31.51 -28.94 11.90
C PHE A 77 32.95 -29.44 11.80
N ASP A 78 33.23 -30.20 10.75
CA ASP A 78 34.60 -30.56 10.41
C ASP A 78 35.31 -29.36 9.75
N ALA A 79 36.64 -29.44 9.59
CA ALA A 79 37.45 -28.37 9.01
C ALA A 79 37.06 -27.99 7.56
N GLU A 80 36.17 -28.77 6.93
CA GLU A 80 35.66 -28.53 5.59
C GLU A 80 34.56 -27.46 5.52
N THR A 81 33.85 -27.14 6.61
CA THR A 81 32.85 -26.06 6.60
C THR A 81 33.52 -24.68 6.66
N VAL A 82 33.24 -23.84 5.67
CA VAL A 82 33.85 -22.52 5.50
C VAL A 82 32.98 -21.44 6.16
N ILE A 83 33.49 -20.78 7.20
CA ILE A 83 32.79 -19.68 7.88
C ILE A 83 33.31 -18.32 7.39
N ILE A 84 32.41 -17.46 6.90
CA ILE A 84 32.74 -16.15 6.36
C ILE A 84 31.88 -15.06 7.04
N PRO A 85 32.47 -14.30 7.97
CA PRO A 85 31.86 -13.07 8.47
C PRO A 85 32.18 -11.85 7.58
N VAL A 86 31.22 -10.93 7.46
CA VAL A 86 31.39 -9.56 6.97
C VAL A 86 30.88 -8.57 8.04
N PRO A 87 31.40 -7.32 8.11
CA PRO A 87 30.99 -6.36 9.14
C PRO A 87 29.68 -5.63 8.79
N GLY A 88 28.92 -5.27 9.82
CA GLY A 88 27.76 -4.37 9.77
C GLY A 88 28.03 -2.97 10.36
N ASN A 89 26.97 -2.18 10.53
CA ASN A 89 27.07 -0.81 11.04
C ASN A 89 27.30 -0.73 12.56
N HIS A 90 26.88 -1.74 13.32
CA HIS A 90 27.17 -1.85 14.75
C HIS A 90 28.56 -2.45 15.03
N ASP A 91 29.20 -3.04 14.03
CA ASP A 91 30.59 -3.52 14.12
C ASP A 91 31.63 -2.39 14.03
N VAL A 92 31.17 -1.17 13.72
CA VAL A 92 31.98 0.06 13.67
C VAL A 92 32.27 0.56 15.08
N GLU A 93 33.56 0.65 15.43
CA GLU A 93 34.00 1.31 16.66
C GLU A 93 33.87 2.83 16.50
N ARG A 94 32.82 3.41 17.09
CA ARG A 94 32.52 4.86 17.00
C ARG A 94 33.29 5.64 18.07
N PRO A 95 34.08 6.67 17.70
CA PRO A 95 34.71 7.56 18.67
C PRO A 95 33.68 8.51 19.32
N THR A 96 34.00 9.08 20.47
CA THR A 96 33.16 10.06 21.17
C THR A 96 32.80 11.28 20.30
N THR A 97 33.69 11.66 19.39
CA THR A 97 33.45 12.69 18.37
C THR A 97 33.82 12.11 17.00
N ASP A 98 32.82 11.79 16.18
CA ASP A 98 33.04 11.18 14.86
C ASP A 98 33.23 12.23 13.77
N THR A 99 34.48 12.40 13.33
CA THR A 99 34.89 13.34 12.29
C THR A 99 34.83 12.75 10.87
N LEU A 100 34.26 11.55 10.68
CA LEU A 100 34.11 10.97 9.35
C LEU A 100 33.27 11.89 8.45
N ASP A 101 33.85 12.26 7.30
CA ASP A 101 33.13 12.88 6.20
C ASP A 101 32.73 11.80 5.18
N ARG A 102 31.43 11.49 5.12
CA ARG A 102 30.89 10.49 4.18
C ARG A 102 30.96 10.94 2.72
N LYS A 103 31.06 12.24 2.46
CA LYS A 103 31.05 12.80 1.10
C LYS A 103 32.43 12.74 0.44
N ALA A 104 33.51 12.86 1.21
CA ALA A 104 34.87 12.84 0.69
C ALA A 104 35.20 11.54 -0.09
N PRO A 105 34.84 10.33 0.37
CA PRO A 105 35.01 9.09 -0.41
C PRO A 105 34.26 9.04 -1.75
N LEU A 106 33.15 9.79 -1.88
CA LEU A 106 32.30 9.84 -3.08
C LEU A 106 32.68 10.96 -4.05
N ALA A 107 33.61 11.85 -3.67
CA ALA A 107 34.07 12.92 -4.54
C ALA A 107 34.79 12.36 -5.78
N ALA A 108 34.61 12.98 -6.94
CA ALA A 108 35.20 12.50 -8.21
C ALA A 108 36.74 12.43 -8.20
N SER A 109 37.41 13.21 -7.34
CA SER A 109 38.86 13.20 -7.14
C SER A 109 39.33 12.10 -6.17
N SER A 110 38.42 11.44 -5.47
CA SER A 110 38.75 10.42 -4.46
C SER A 110 39.18 9.11 -5.10
N ARG A 111 40.17 8.44 -4.48
CA ARG A 111 40.61 7.09 -4.85
C ARG A 111 40.12 6.05 -3.86
N PHE A 112 39.30 6.44 -2.87
CA PHE A 112 38.89 5.57 -1.76
C PHE A 112 38.33 4.21 -2.20
N PHE A 113 37.54 4.15 -3.26
CA PHE A 113 36.96 2.90 -3.77
C PHE A 113 37.77 2.25 -4.91
N ASP A 114 38.99 2.71 -5.19
CA ASP A 114 39.84 2.09 -6.20
C ASP A 114 40.50 0.81 -5.65
N ALA A 115 40.42 -0.29 -6.39
CA ALA A 115 41.00 -1.59 -6.03
C ALA A 115 42.52 -1.66 -6.29
N ASN A 116 43.28 -0.69 -5.77
CA ASN A 116 44.72 -0.56 -5.97
C ASN A 116 45.44 -0.02 -4.70
N ARG A 117 46.74 0.28 -4.82
CA ARG A 117 47.56 0.77 -3.71
C ARG A 117 47.14 2.16 -3.21
N GLU A 118 46.67 3.03 -4.09
CA GLU A 118 46.20 4.39 -3.73
C GLU A 118 44.90 4.30 -2.94
N GLY A 119 43.91 3.55 -3.44
CA GLY A 119 42.66 3.34 -2.71
C GLY A 119 42.86 2.65 -1.38
N LYS A 120 43.81 1.72 -1.26
CA LYS A 120 44.21 1.16 0.05
C LYS A 120 44.68 2.24 1.02
N ALA A 121 45.50 3.18 0.56
CA ALA A 121 46.00 4.27 1.41
C ALA A 121 44.85 5.18 1.87
N ASP A 122 43.91 5.50 0.98
CA ASP A 122 42.72 6.30 1.28
C ASP A 122 41.74 5.59 2.24
N ARG A 123 41.60 4.26 2.12
CA ARG A 123 40.77 3.46 3.03
C ARG A 123 41.38 3.28 4.42
N ALA A 124 42.71 3.34 4.55
CA ALA A 124 43.40 2.98 5.79
C ALA A 124 42.93 3.74 7.05
N PRO A 125 42.63 5.06 7.02
CA PRO A 125 42.09 5.76 8.17
C PRO A 125 40.71 5.24 8.60
N VAL A 126 39.81 4.99 7.64
CA VAL A 126 38.45 4.49 7.91
C VAL A 126 38.47 3.04 8.37
N ALA A 127 39.33 2.21 7.78
CA ALA A 127 39.49 0.81 8.16
C ALA A 127 39.89 0.60 9.63
N ARG A 128 40.49 1.61 10.29
CA ARG A 128 40.82 1.54 11.72
C ARG A 128 39.59 1.37 12.62
N ARG A 129 38.42 1.84 12.17
CA ARG A 129 37.14 1.69 12.89
C ARG A 129 36.66 0.23 12.94
N PHE A 130 37.28 -0.65 12.15
CA PHE A 130 37.02 -2.10 12.12
C PHE A 130 38.20 -2.91 12.67
N ASN A 131 39.15 -2.29 13.37
CA ASN A 131 40.35 -2.99 13.87
C ASN A 131 40.01 -4.15 14.80
N THR A 132 39.01 -3.96 15.66
CA THR A 132 38.57 -4.98 16.61
C THR A 132 37.90 -6.15 15.89
N TYR A 133 36.98 -5.88 14.96
CA TYR A 133 36.38 -6.86 14.05
C TYR A 133 37.46 -7.68 13.33
N LYS A 134 38.37 -6.99 12.63
CA LYS A 134 39.45 -7.59 11.83
C LYS A 134 40.29 -8.59 12.63
N LYS A 135 40.62 -8.26 13.89
CA LYS A 135 41.46 -9.09 14.75
C LYS A 135 40.73 -10.32 15.29
N LEU A 136 39.43 -10.21 15.57
CA LEU A 136 38.70 -11.22 16.35
C LEU A 136 37.80 -12.12 15.51
N MET A 137 37.39 -11.65 14.32
CA MET A 137 36.47 -12.35 13.40
C MET A 137 37.17 -12.83 12.12
N PRO A 138 38.19 -13.71 12.20
CA PRO A 138 38.83 -14.25 11.01
C PRO A 138 37.84 -15.16 10.25
N SER A 139 37.81 -15.04 8.93
CA SER A 139 37.13 -15.98 8.05
C SER A 139 37.98 -17.24 7.84
N SER A 140 37.33 -18.40 7.78
CA SER A 140 37.95 -19.61 7.24
C SER A 140 38.04 -19.46 5.72
N GLY A 141 39.24 -19.27 5.17
CA GLY A 141 39.44 -19.25 3.71
C GLY A 141 39.38 -17.87 3.02
N MET A 142 39.28 -16.77 3.78
CA MET A 142 39.57 -15.41 3.29
C MET A 142 40.74 -14.79 4.07
N SER A 143 41.44 -13.83 3.47
CA SER A 143 42.49 -13.09 4.17
C SER A 143 41.89 -12.32 5.35
N PRO A 144 42.43 -12.42 6.58
CA PRO A 144 41.94 -11.64 7.72
C PRO A 144 42.14 -10.13 7.55
N ASP A 145 42.99 -9.73 6.60
CA ASP A 145 43.41 -8.35 6.38
C ASP A 145 42.75 -7.70 5.15
N TRP A 146 41.68 -8.31 4.63
CA TRP A 146 41.04 -7.90 3.38
C TRP A 146 40.53 -6.44 3.36
N LEU A 147 40.11 -5.89 4.50
CA LEU A 147 39.69 -4.48 4.60
C LEU A 147 40.83 -3.50 4.28
N VAL A 148 42.08 -3.90 4.52
CA VAL A 148 43.29 -3.08 4.29
C VAL A 148 44.17 -3.65 3.17
N SER A 149 43.60 -4.50 2.30
CA SER A 149 44.24 -4.94 1.07
C SER A 149 44.07 -3.89 -0.05
N ASN A 150 44.79 -4.10 -1.15
CA ASN A 150 44.61 -3.27 -2.35
C ASN A 150 43.19 -3.45 -2.91
N GLU A 151 42.66 -4.65 -2.79
CA GLU A 151 41.33 -5.05 -3.24
C GLU A 151 40.21 -4.44 -2.40
N GLY A 152 40.40 -4.24 -1.09
CA GLY A 152 39.36 -3.73 -0.19
C GLY A 152 38.13 -4.64 -0.02
N THR A 153 38.14 -5.81 -0.67
CA THR A 153 37.11 -6.86 -0.61
C THR A 153 37.76 -8.19 -0.29
N ALA A 154 37.01 -9.09 0.33
CA ALA A 154 37.43 -10.47 0.52
C ALA A 154 36.95 -11.34 -0.66
N THR A 155 37.78 -12.28 -1.12
CA THR A 155 37.39 -13.25 -2.16
C THR A 155 37.80 -14.65 -1.74
N HIS A 156 36.89 -15.60 -1.89
CA HIS A 156 37.12 -17.02 -1.64
C HIS A 156 36.64 -17.84 -2.84
N THR A 157 37.39 -18.86 -3.25
CA THR A 157 36.98 -19.77 -4.32
C THR A 157 37.16 -21.21 -3.90
N ARG A 158 36.16 -22.06 -4.14
CA ARG A 158 36.23 -23.49 -3.86
C ARG A 158 35.39 -24.26 -4.86
N LYS A 159 35.81 -25.49 -5.18
CA LYS A 159 35.01 -26.43 -5.95
C LYS A 159 34.15 -27.29 -5.02
N VAL A 160 32.83 -27.23 -5.18
CA VAL A 160 31.84 -28.01 -4.42
C VAL A 160 30.77 -28.49 -5.41
N ALA A 161 30.25 -29.71 -5.23
CA ALA A 161 29.26 -30.30 -6.14
C ALA A 161 29.66 -30.24 -7.65
N GLY A 162 30.97 -30.32 -7.94
CA GLY A 162 31.48 -30.29 -9.31
C GLY A 162 31.61 -28.90 -9.96
N VAL A 163 31.13 -27.82 -9.33
CA VAL A 163 31.19 -26.44 -9.84
C VAL A 163 32.13 -25.56 -9.03
N ASN A 164 32.73 -24.54 -9.65
CA ASN A 164 33.55 -23.55 -8.95
C ASN A 164 32.65 -22.45 -8.39
N ILE A 165 32.68 -22.28 -7.08
CA ILE A 165 31.97 -21.24 -6.35
C ILE A 165 32.96 -20.13 -6.03
N GLY A 166 32.57 -18.89 -6.31
CA GLY A 166 33.23 -17.69 -5.84
C GLY A 166 32.38 -16.97 -4.81
N VAL A 167 32.97 -16.60 -3.67
CA VAL A 167 32.32 -15.80 -2.62
C VAL A 167 33.06 -14.48 -2.46
N VAL A 168 32.33 -13.36 -2.49
CA VAL A 168 32.85 -12.01 -2.21
C VAL A 168 32.33 -11.54 -0.86
N GLY A 169 33.22 -11.08 0.03
CA GLY A 169 32.86 -10.31 1.21
C GLY A 169 33.03 -8.82 0.97
N LEU A 170 31.95 -8.05 1.14
CA LEU A 170 31.94 -6.60 1.02
C LEU A 170 31.82 -5.92 2.39
N ASN A 171 32.48 -4.77 2.55
CA ASN A 171 32.20 -3.88 3.66
C ASN A 171 31.20 -2.82 3.20
N THR A 172 29.92 -3.05 3.44
CA THR A 172 28.87 -2.05 3.15
C THR A 172 28.83 -0.91 4.18
N ALA A 173 29.57 -1.03 5.28
CA ALA A 173 29.57 -0.10 6.41
C ALA A 173 30.71 0.93 6.36
N TRP A 174 31.46 1.05 5.25
CA TRP A 174 32.58 2.00 5.11
C TRP A 174 32.23 3.41 5.60
N LEU A 175 31.04 3.88 5.22
CA LEU A 175 30.60 5.25 5.46
C LEU A 175 29.63 5.37 6.65
N CYS A 176 29.37 4.30 7.40
CA CYS A 176 28.47 4.35 8.55
C CYS A 176 28.96 5.32 9.62
N LYS A 177 28.06 6.11 10.20
CA LYS A 177 28.41 7.08 11.25
C LYS A 177 27.30 7.39 12.27
N ASP A 178 26.03 7.42 11.87
CA ASP A 178 24.88 7.88 12.67
C ASP A 178 23.57 7.36 12.07
N ASP A 179 22.44 7.69 12.69
CA ASP A 179 21.12 7.19 12.32
C ASP A 179 20.62 7.71 10.95
N ASN A 180 21.34 8.64 10.32
CA ASN A 180 21.06 9.14 8.97
C ASN A 180 21.93 8.44 7.91
N ASP A 181 22.31 7.19 8.16
CA ASP A 181 23.10 6.36 7.24
C ASP A 181 22.31 5.96 5.97
N LYS A 182 20.97 5.91 6.04
CA LYS A 182 20.12 5.50 4.91
C LYS A 182 20.36 6.40 3.69
N ASP A 183 20.45 5.77 2.51
CA ASP A 183 20.69 6.41 1.20
C ASP A 183 22.08 7.11 1.10
N GLN A 184 23.00 6.83 2.03
CA GLN A 184 24.34 7.46 2.11
C GLN A 184 25.51 6.46 2.09
N LEU A 185 25.24 5.16 2.05
CA LEU A 185 26.27 4.12 2.12
C LEU A 185 26.72 3.66 0.72
N THR A 186 27.79 2.87 0.65
CA THR A 186 28.14 2.10 -0.54
C THR A 186 29.28 1.13 -0.19
N PRO A 187 29.31 -0.09 -0.76
CA PRO A 187 30.52 -0.92 -0.76
C PRO A 187 31.58 -0.44 -1.76
N GLY A 188 31.25 0.51 -2.63
CA GLY A 188 32.10 1.09 -3.68
C GLY A 188 32.03 0.32 -5.00
N TYR A 189 31.45 0.92 -6.03
CA TYR A 189 31.27 0.29 -7.36
C TYR A 189 32.56 -0.35 -7.89
N ARG A 190 33.68 0.38 -7.86
CA ARG A 190 34.98 -0.08 -8.41
C ARG A 190 35.58 -1.24 -7.62
N LEU A 191 35.34 -1.31 -6.31
CA LEU A 191 35.76 -2.46 -5.49
C LEU A 191 34.94 -3.70 -5.87
N VAL A 192 33.63 -3.54 -6.01
CA VAL A 192 32.72 -4.61 -6.41
C VAL A 192 33.04 -5.13 -7.81
N GLU A 193 33.25 -4.24 -8.78
CA GLU A 193 33.64 -4.57 -10.15
C GLU A 193 34.94 -5.39 -10.19
N ALA A 194 35.98 -4.93 -9.48
CA ALA A 194 37.25 -5.62 -9.41
C ALA A 194 37.14 -7.01 -8.76
N ALA A 195 36.30 -7.15 -7.73
CA ALA A 195 36.06 -8.42 -7.06
C ALA A 195 35.33 -9.42 -7.97
N LEU A 196 34.26 -8.99 -8.64
CA LEU A 196 33.49 -9.86 -9.55
C LEU A 196 34.30 -10.29 -10.77
N LYS A 197 35.16 -9.40 -11.30
CA LYS A 197 36.09 -9.73 -12.39
C LYS A 197 37.06 -10.85 -12.00
N LYS A 198 37.53 -10.90 -10.75
CA LYS A 198 38.38 -12.00 -10.26
C LYS A 198 37.63 -13.34 -10.20
N LEU A 199 36.30 -13.31 -10.11
CA LEU A 199 35.44 -14.49 -10.05
C LEU A 199 34.78 -14.83 -11.40
N GLU A 200 35.28 -14.27 -12.51
CA GLU A 200 34.71 -14.50 -13.84
C GLU A 200 34.70 -15.98 -14.22
N ALA A 201 35.70 -16.76 -13.79
CA ALA A 201 35.78 -18.20 -14.03
C ALA A 201 34.90 -19.08 -13.10
N CYS A 202 34.25 -18.50 -12.08
CA CYS A 202 33.35 -19.23 -11.18
C CYS A 202 31.95 -19.32 -11.79
N GLN A 203 31.33 -20.51 -11.75
CA GLN A 203 29.95 -20.68 -12.22
C GLN A 203 28.93 -20.05 -11.27
N ILE A 204 29.21 -20.11 -9.96
CA ILE A 204 28.33 -19.55 -8.92
C ILE A 204 29.05 -18.41 -8.24
N ARG A 205 28.38 -17.26 -8.09
CA ARG A 205 28.92 -16.06 -7.43
C ARG A 205 28.01 -15.64 -6.28
N ILE A 206 28.49 -15.80 -5.06
CA ILE A 206 27.81 -15.36 -3.84
C ILE A 206 28.47 -14.07 -3.36
N VAL A 207 27.69 -13.03 -3.11
CA VAL A 207 28.20 -11.75 -2.57
C VAL A 207 27.58 -11.53 -1.20
N LEU A 208 28.41 -11.21 -0.22
CA LEU A 208 28.01 -10.98 1.17
C LEU A 208 28.17 -9.49 1.48
N GLY A 209 27.16 -8.90 2.10
CA GLY A 209 27.23 -7.57 2.72
C GLY A 209 26.27 -7.49 3.90
N HIS A 210 26.19 -6.34 4.56
CA HIS A 210 25.26 -6.17 5.68
C HIS A 210 23.99 -5.42 5.27
N HIS A 211 24.16 -4.28 4.59
CA HIS A 211 23.05 -3.40 4.25
C HIS A 211 22.36 -3.80 2.93
N PRO A 212 21.02 -3.70 2.83
CA PRO A 212 20.34 -3.82 1.55
C PRO A 212 20.78 -2.73 0.58
N LEU A 213 20.56 -2.99 -0.72
CA LEU A 213 20.92 -2.05 -1.78
C LEU A 213 20.26 -0.67 -1.61
N SER A 214 19.03 -0.63 -1.07
CA SER A 214 18.27 0.60 -0.79
C SER A 214 18.83 1.47 0.35
N TRP A 215 20.02 1.15 0.87
CA TRP A 215 20.76 2.01 1.79
C TRP A 215 21.94 2.70 1.11
N TRP A 216 22.21 2.30 -0.13
CA TRP A 216 23.33 2.83 -0.87
C TRP A 216 22.95 4.13 -1.55
N HIS A 217 23.93 4.99 -1.77
CA HIS A 217 23.76 6.22 -2.52
C HIS A 217 23.26 5.89 -3.95
N ASP A 218 22.23 6.59 -4.44
CA ASP A 218 21.54 6.30 -5.70
C ASP A 218 22.48 6.03 -6.90
N SER A 219 23.55 6.83 -7.02
CA SER A 219 24.53 6.70 -8.09
C SER A 219 25.35 5.41 -8.01
N GLU A 220 25.63 4.93 -6.81
CA GLU A 220 26.36 3.68 -6.57
C GLU A 220 25.41 2.48 -6.67
N GLU A 221 24.22 2.61 -6.07
CA GLU A 221 23.17 1.58 -6.09
C GLU A 221 22.84 1.15 -7.52
N THR A 222 22.55 2.12 -8.39
CA THR A 222 22.16 1.85 -9.79
C THR A 222 23.25 1.07 -10.53
N ASN A 223 24.52 1.42 -10.33
CA ASN A 223 25.64 0.79 -11.02
C ASN A 223 25.96 -0.59 -10.46
N ILE A 224 25.89 -0.78 -9.13
CA ILE A 224 26.14 -2.08 -8.51
C ILE A 224 24.99 -3.05 -8.81
N ARG A 225 23.73 -2.59 -8.87
CA ARG A 225 22.59 -3.40 -9.34
C ARG A 225 22.85 -3.99 -10.73
N ARG A 226 23.35 -3.16 -11.65
CA ARG A 226 23.77 -3.59 -12.99
C ARG A 226 24.86 -4.65 -12.94
N LEU A 227 25.91 -4.44 -12.14
CA LEU A 227 26.98 -5.43 -11.99
C LEU A 227 26.47 -6.76 -11.42
N PHE A 228 25.64 -6.71 -10.38
CA PHE A 228 25.09 -7.92 -9.75
C PHE A 228 24.24 -8.73 -10.73
N ALA A 229 23.40 -8.05 -11.52
CA ALA A 229 22.62 -8.67 -12.59
C ALA A 229 23.52 -9.29 -13.68
N GLN A 230 24.49 -8.53 -14.20
CA GLN A 230 25.43 -8.99 -15.25
C GLN A 230 26.25 -10.21 -14.83
N HIS A 231 26.59 -10.32 -13.55
CA HIS A 231 27.36 -11.44 -13.02
C HIS A 231 26.51 -12.54 -12.38
N HIS A 232 25.17 -12.42 -12.46
CA HIS A 232 24.19 -13.36 -11.90
C HIS A 232 24.45 -13.69 -10.42
N VAL A 233 24.62 -12.63 -9.63
CA VAL A 233 24.98 -12.73 -8.22
C VAL A 233 23.85 -13.31 -7.37
N ILE A 234 24.21 -14.09 -6.35
CA ILE A 234 23.37 -14.35 -5.19
C ILE A 234 23.87 -13.45 -4.06
N TYR A 235 23.12 -12.40 -3.73
CA TYR A 235 23.48 -11.41 -2.71
C TYR A 235 22.84 -11.76 -1.36
N LEU A 236 23.66 -12.01 -0.34
CA LEU A 236 23.22 -12.32 1.01
C LEU A 236 23.51 -11.14 1.94
N HIS A 237 22.50 -10.70 2.69
CA HIS A 237 22.65 -9.60 3.65
C HIS A 237 21.73 -9.71 4.87
N GLY A 238 21.75 -8.71 5.76
CA GLY A 238 20.94 -8.64 6.98
C GLY A 238 20.31 -7.26 7.18
N HIS A 239 20.49 -6.68 8.37
CA HIS A 239 20.18 -5.29 8.76
C HIS A 239 18.70 -4.96 9.01
N LYS A 240 17.76 -5.48 8.20
CA LYS A 240 16.32 -5.21 8.42
C LYS A 240 15.67 -6.13 9.46
N HIS A 241 16.42 -7.07 10.01
CA HIS A 241 16.00 -8.04 11.04
C HIS A 241 14.81 -8.93 10.64
N LYS A 242 14.56 -9.11 9.34
CA LYS A 242 13.48 -9.94 8.81
C LYS A 242 14.01 -10.82 7.69
N SER A 243 13.64 -12.10 7.70
CA SER A 243 14.00 -13.00 6.61
C SER A 243 13.26 -12.59 5.33
N GLU A 244 13.95 -12.54 4.20
CA GLU A 244 13.35 -12.21 2.91
C GLU A 244 14.11 -12.87 1.75
N GLY A 245 13.42 -13.19 0.66
CA GLY A 245 14.04 -13.69 -0.56
C GLY A 245 13.30 -13.23 -1.81
N ARG A 246 14.01 -12.57 -2.73
CA ARG A 246 13.43 -12.04 -3.98
C ARG A 246 14.47 -11.88 -5.08
N PHE A 247 14.00 -11.80 -6.33
CA PHE A 247 14.83 -11.31 -7.42
C PHE A 247 14.81 -9.78 -7.46
N GLU A 248 15.94 -9.21 -7.85
CA GLU A 248 16.11 -7.79 -8.13
C GLU A 248 16.57 -7.63 -9.58
N GLU A 249 16.13 -6.53 -10.20
CA GLU A 249 16.48 -6.19 -11.58
C GLU A 249 17.69 -5.25 -11.63
N GLY A 250 18.58 -5.48 -12.59
CA GLY A 250 19.74 -4.63 -12.88
C GLY A 250 19.85 -4.23 -14.35
N GLY A 251 18.73 -4.17 -15.06
CA GLY A 251 18.67 -3.97 -16.52
C GLY A 251 18.01 -5.17 -17.20
N VAL A 252 18.73 -5.84 -18.08
CA VAL A 252 18.23 -7.00 -18.86
C VAL A 252 18.28 -8.30 -18.06
N ASP A 253 19.19 -8.40 -17.10
CA ASP A 253 19.38 -9.57 -16.24
C ASP A 253 18.89 -9.31 -14.81
N GLN A 254 18.74 -10.39 -14.04
CA GLN A 254 18.31 -10.38 -12.64
C GLN A 254 19.36 -11.06 -11.75
N PHE A 255 19.31 -10.74 -10.46
CA PHE A 255 20.13 -11.36 -9.42
C PHE A 255 19.25 -11.71 -8.21
N LEU A 256 19.67 -12.71 -7.43
CA LEU A 256 18.90 -13.18 -6.28
C LEU A 256 19.37 -12.44 -5.02
N VAL A 257 18.44 -11.90 -4.25
CA VAL A 257 18.71 -11.26 -2.95
C VAL A 257 18.07 -12.07 -1.84
N LEU A 258 18.86 -12.40 -0.83
CA LEU A 258 18.47 -13.17 0.34
C LEU A 258 18.86 -12.39 1.61
N GLN A 259 17.87 -12.01 2.40
CA GLN A 259 18.05 -11.32 3.66
C GLN A 259 17.83 -12.30 4.81
N ALA A 260 18.77 -12.35 5.75
CA ALA A 260 18.59 -13.11 6.98
C ALA A 260 17.76 -12.32 8.00
N GLY A 261 16.96 -13.05 8.79
CA GLY A 261 16.47 -12.56 10.08
C GLY A 261 17.62 -12.27 11.06
N ALA A 262 17.31 -11.54 12.13
CA ALA A 262 18.31 -11.24 13.14
C ALA A 262 18.47 -12.40 14.12
N ALA A 263 19.69 -12.93 14.28
CA ALA A 263 19.97 -13.98 15.25
C ALA A 263 19.61 -13.55 16.67
N PHE A 264 19.77 -12.26 16.98
CA PHE A 264 19.22 -11.65 18.17
C PHE A 264 18.94 -10.16 17.97
N GLN A 265 17.67 -9.76 18.09
CA GLN A 265 17.24 -8.37 18.12
C GLN A 265 16.48 -8.02 19.40
N ALA A 266 15.67 -8.93 19.94
CA ALA A 266 14.76 -8.64 21.02
C ALA A 266 14.34 -9.90 21.80
N ARG A 267 13.75 -9.70 22.98
CA ARG A 267 13.09 -10.79 23.71
C ARG A 267 11.80 -11.22 23.01
N GLU A 268 11.36 -12.44 23.30
CA GLU A 268 10.20 -13.06 22.64
C GLU A 268 8.86 -12.32 22.84
N THR A 269 8.73 -11.55 23.92
CA THR A 269 7.54 -10.72 24.20
C THR A 269 7.53 -9.38 23.45
N GLU A 270 8.59 -9.08 22.69
CA GLU A 270 8.75 -7.82 21.99
C GLU A 270 8.34 -7.93 20.51
N LYS A 271 8.19 -6.79 19.86
CA LYS A 271 7.71 -6.68 18.48
C LYS A 271 8.61 -7.37 17.44
N TRP A 272 9.90 -7.53 17.73
CA TRP A 272 10.88 -8.06 16.79
C TRP A 272 11.11 -9.54 17.05
N VAL A 273 11.24 -10.30 15.96
CA VAL A 273 11.37 -11.76 16.01
C VAL A 273 12.79 -12.13 15.61
N ASN A 274 13.42 -13.00 16.39
CA ASN A 274 14.76 -13.50 16.09
C ASN A 274 14.69 -14.61 15.03
N GLY A 275 15.70 -14.77 14.19
CA GLY A 275 15.65 -15.71 13.07
C GLY A 275 16.98 -15.88 12.34
N PHE A 276 17.00 -16.84 11.43
CA PHE A 276 18.12 -17.15 10.54
C PHE A 276 17.61 -17.98 9.35
N SER A 277 18.47 -18.41 8.42
CA SER A 277 18.03 -19.29 7.34
C SER A 277 19.03 -20.37 6.95
N TRP A 278 18.50 -21.52 6.53
CA TRP A 278 19.25 -22.56 5.83
C TRP A 278 19.11 -22.37 4.33
N GLY A 279 20.17 -22.63 3.57
CA GLY A 279 20.15 -22.58 2.13
C GLY A 279 20.79 -23.79 1.46
N GLU A 280 20.22 -24.20 0.35
CA GLU A 280 20.71 -25.28 -0.50
C GLU A 280 20.70 -24.80 -1.96
N LEU A 281 21.75 -25.08 -2.71
CA LEU A 281 21.84 -24.78 -4.14
C LEU A 281 22.20 -26.06 -4.87
N ASP A 282 21.35 -26.46 -5.81
CA ASP A 282 21.59 -27.58 -6.71
C ASP A 282 21.96 -27.03 -8.10
N PRO A 283 23.25 -27.10 -8.50
CA PRO A 283 23.68 -26.60 -9.79
C PRO A 283 23.12 -27.40 -10.97
N ALA A 284 22.82 -28.69 -10.78
CA ALA A 284 22.28 -29.55 -11.82
C ALA A 284 20.79 -29.29 -12.05
N ALA A 285 20.03 -29.04 -10.97
CA ALA A 285 18.64 -28.62 -11.07
C ALA A 285 18.47 -27.13 -11.40
N ALA A 286 19.56 -26.35 -11.39
CA ALA A 286 19.56 -24.89 -11.52
C ALA A 286 18.60 -24.24 -10.51
N GLU A 287 18.70 -24.64 -9.25
CA GLU A 287 17.77 -24.25 -8.19
C GLU A 287 18.49 -23.79 -6.93
N VAL A 288 17.97 -22.74 -6.29
CA VAL A 288 18.34 -22.27 -4.95
C VAL A 288 17.12 -22.44 -4.05
N ARG A 289 17.28 -23.16 -2.94
CA ARG A 289 16.24 -23.40 -1.93
C ARG A 289 16.63 -22.75 -0.63
N ILE A 290 15.68 -22.08 0.02
CA ILE A 290 15.88 -21.42 1.32
C ILE A 290 14.83 -21.90 2.31
N SER A 291 15.23 -22.15 3.55
CA SER A 291 14.37 -22.51 4.67
C SER A 291 14.63 -21.51 5.82
N PRO A 292 13.91 -20.36 5.83
CA PRO A 292 14.02 -19.38 6.91
C PRO A 292 13.37 -19.89 8.18
N ARG A 293 13.96 -19.57 9.34
CA ARG A 293 13.51 -19.93 10.68
C ARG A 293 13.30 -18.68 11.52
N TYR A 294 12.33 -18.72 12.43
CA TYR A 294 12.12 -17.68 13.41
C TYR A 294 11.90 -18.27 14.81
N TRP A 295 12.24 -17.51 15.85
CA TRP A 295 12.13 -17.93 17.24
C TRP A 295 10.73 -17.66 17.77
N ILE A 296 10.06 -18.70 18.27
CA ILE A 296 8.81 -18.58 19.02
C ILE A 296 8.59 -19.81 19.90
N ASN A 297 8.11 -19.59 21.11
CA ASN A 297 7.75 -20.57 22.12
C ASN A 297 8.80 -21.65 22.39
N GLY A 298 10.09 -21.30 22.34
CA GLY A 298 11.17 -22.27 22.54
C GLY A 298 11.53 -23.10 21.30
N GLU A 299 10.99 -22.77 20.14
CA GLU A 299 11.18 -23.52 18.90
C GLU A 299 11.64 -22.63 17.73
N TRP A 300 12.16 -23.28 16.68
CA TRP A 300 12.55 -22.67 15.40
C TRP A 300 11.67 -23.17 14.23
N PRO A 301 10.36 -22.84 14.19
CA PRO A 301 9.53 -23.20 13.05
C PRO A 301 9.95 -22.50 11.75
N PRO A 302 9.51 -22.99 10.57
CA PRO A 302 9.64 -22.26 9.31
C PRO A 302 8.99 -20.88 9.40
N ASP A 303 9.70 -19.85 8.97
CA ASP A 303 9.11 -18.53 8.74
C ASP A 303 8.32 -18.53 7.44
N MET A 304 7.06 -18.91 7.57
CA MET A 304 6.08 -19.00 6.49
C MET A 304 5.76 -17.65 5.83
N SER A 305 6.22 -16.53 6.42
CA SER A 305 5.97 -15.16 5.95
C SER A 305 7.16 -14.53 5.22
N ALA A 306 8.37 -15.07 5.42
CA ALA A 306 9.62 -14.54 4.87
C ALA A 306 9.65 -14.52 3.34
N ILE A 307 9.07 -15.54 2.70
CA ILE A 307 9.07 -15.71 1.24
C ILE A 307 7.67 -16.10 0.79
N THR A 308 7.22 -15.55 -0.35
CA THR A 308 5.89 -15.83 -0.91
C THR A 308 5.60 -17.33 -1.01
N LEU A 309 4.43 -17.76 -0.54
CA LEU A 309 4.01 -19.17 -0.56
C LEU A 309 3.93 -19.75 -1.97
N LYS A 310 3.85 -18.91 -3.02
CA LYS A 310 3.94 -19.36 -4.42
C LYS A 310 5.27 -20.06 -4.74
N ARG A 311 6.34 -19.75 -4.00
CA ARG A 311 7.67 -20.37 -4.15
C ARG A 311 7.89 -21.56 -3.22
N ARG A 312 6.96 -21.83 -2.31
CA ARG A 312 7.09 -22.93 -1.35
C ARG A 312 7.03 -24.24 -2.12
N ILE A 313 7.99 -25.12 -1.89
CA ILE A 313 7.93 -26.50 -2.34
C ILE A 313 6.84 -27.18 -1.51
N ALA A 314 5.79 -27.66 -2.19
CA ALA A 314 4.56 -28.15 -1.55
C ALA A 314 4.87 -29.11 -0.40
N GLU A 315 4.22 -28.89 0.75
CA GLU A 315 4.34 -29.74 1.95
C GLU A 315 5.75 -29.80 2.58
N THR A 316 6.65 -28.86 2.25
CA THR A 316 7.99 -28.78 2.85
C THR A 316 8.25 -27.44 3.53
N ASP A 317 9.38 -27.34 4.24
CA ASP A 317 9.89 -26.10 4.86
C ASP A 317 10.81 -25.29 3.92
N TRP A 318 10.78 -25.55 2.62
CA TRP A 318 11.70 -24.98 1.65
C TRP A 318 11.00 -24.12 0.60
N TRP A 319 11.64 -23.02 0.22
CA TRP A 319 11.22 -22.12 -0.85
C TRP A 319 12.22 -22.14 -1.98
N SER A 320 11.73 -22.29 -3.20
CA SER A 320 12.54 -22.46 -4.40
C SER A 320 12.65 -21.17 -5.22
N PHE A 321 13.87 -20.92 -5.68
CA PHE A 321 14.22 -19.91 -6.67
C PHE A 321 15.01 -20.59 -7.79
N PRO A 322 14.78 -20.21 -9.07
CA PRO A 322 15.72 -20.57 -10.11
C PRO A 322 17.11 -19.98 -9.80
N LEU A 323 18.16 -20.69 -10.19
CA LEU A 323 19.53 -20.22 -10.03
C LEU A 323 19.81 -19.08 -11.02
N PRO A 324 20.31 -17.91 -10.59
CA PRO A 324 20.65 -16.83 -11.51
C PRO A 324 21.66 -17.28 -12.58
N GLY A 325 21.39 -17.00 -13.85
CA GLY A 325 22.33 -17.21 -14.97
C GLY A 325 22.46 -18.64 -15.52
N ILE A 326 21.96 -19.67 -14.82
CA ILE A 326 21.94 -21.04 -15.32
C ILE A 326 20.49 -21.44 -15.58
N HIS A 327 20.16 -21.67 -16.85
CA HIS A 327 18.88 -22.25 -17.23
C HIS A 327 19.09 -23.76 -17.40
N ALA A 328 18.30 -24.59 -16.71
CA ALA A 328 18.17 -26.00 -17.08
C ALA A 328 17.88 -26.06 -18.59
N GLN A 329 18.52 -26.97 -19.33
CA GLN A 329 18.17 -27.16 -20.75
C GLN A 329 16.77 -27.77 -20.83
N PRO A 330 15.78 -26.99 -21.27
CA PRO A 330 15.03 -27.41 -22.46
C PRO A 330 14.54 -26.25 -23.35
N THR A 331 14.54 -26.51 -24.66
CA THR A 331 13.80 -25.89 -25.78
C THR A 331 13.64 -24.36 -25.85
N SER A 332 14.02 -23.82 -27.02
CA SER A 332 14.24 -22.41 -27.39
C SER A 332 13.09 -21.39 -27.20
N MET A 333 12.03 -21.68 -26.46
CA MET A 333 11.00 -20.69 -26.08
C MET A 333 11.12 -20.14 -24.65
N ALA A 334 11.88 -20.76 -23.75
CA ALA A 334 11.84 -20.49 -22.31
C ALA A 334 12.67 -19.28 -21.83
N HIS A 335 13.68 -18.81 -22.58
CA HIS A 335 14.57 -17.73 -22.13
C HIS A 335 13.90 -16.36 -21.97
N GLY A 336 12.93 -16.00 -22.82
CA GLY A 336 12.24 -14.70 -22.72
C GLY A 336 11.16 -14.67 -21.64
N LEU A 337 10.49 -15.80 -21.42
CA LEU A 337 9.32 -15.91 -20.54
C LEU A 337 9.67 -16.03 -19.06
N ALA A 338 10.82 -16.63 -18.73
CA ALA A 338 11.28 -16.78 -17.34
C ALA A 338 11.62 -15.45 -16.64
N ARG A 339 11.77 -14.36 -17.40
CA ARG A 339 12.05 -13.00 -16.90
C ARG A 339 10.79 -12.22 -16.50
N LEU A 340 9.60 -12.70 -16.86
CA LEU A 340 8.33 -12.02 -16.61
C LEU A 340 7.70 -12.51 -15.28
N SER A 341 8.33 -12.17 -14.15
CA SER A 341 7.83 -12.55 -12.81
C SER A 341 6.39 -12.07 -12.61
N GLY A 342 5.51 -12.98 -12.15
CA GLY A 342 4.07 -12.71 -11.99
C GLY A 342 3.21 -13.04 -13.22
N TRP A 343 3.82 -13.48 -14.31
CA TRP A 343 3.14 -13.89 -15.54
C TRP A 343 3.33 -15.39 -15.80
N MET A 344 2.24 -16.06 -16.14
CA MET A 344 2.21 -17.49 -16.46
C MET A 344 2.09 -17.67 -17.97
N ALA A 345 3.01 -18.42 -18.56
CA ALA A 345 2.88 -18.83 -19.95
C ALA A 345 1.78 -19.90 -20.08
N LEU A 346 0.88 -19.71 -21.03
CA LEU A 346 -0.19 -20.63 -21.36
C LEU A 346 -0.05 -21.08 -22.82
N ASP A 347 -0.04 -22.38 -23.01
CA ASP A 347 -0.03 -23.04 -24.32
C ASP A 347 -1.15 -24.10 -24.40
N ALA A 348 -1.29 -24.73 -25.58
CA ALA A 348 -2.32 -25.74 -25.81
C ALA A 348 -2.21 -26.94 -24.85
N GLY A 349 -0.99 -27.34 -24.47
CA GLY A 349 -0.77 -28.45 -23.53
C GLY A 349 -1.18 -28.08 -22.10
N THR A 350 -0.83 -26.88 -21.66
CA THR A 350 -1.22 -26.32 -20.37
C THR A 350 -2.74 -26.13 -20.29
N MET A 351 -3.37 -25.68 -21.38
CA MET A 351 -4.85 -25.60 -21.43
C MET A 351 -5.50 -26.96 -21.30
N ALA A 352 -4.94 -28.00 -21.94
CA ALA A 352 -5.47 -29.35 -21.85
C ALA A 352 -5.40 -29.93 -20.42
N SER A 353 -4.38 -29.56 -19.62
CA SER A 353 -4.24 -30.05 -18.24
C SER A 353 -5.29 -29.49 -17.28
N PHE A 354 -5.92 -28.35 -17.61
CA PHE A 354 -7.03 -27.79 -16.84
C PHE A 354 -8.39 -28.42 -17.18
N ALA A 355 -8.48 -29.22 -18.24
CA ALA A 355 -9.75 -29.77 -18.69
C ALA A 355 -10.27 -30.84 -17.71
N ARG A 356 -11.51 -30.66 -17.25
CA ARG A 356 -12.24 -31.62 -16.41
C ARG A 356 -13.74 -31.49 -16.67
N GLU A 357 -14.49 -32.53 -16.29
CA GLU A 357 -15.95 -32.46 -16.28
C GLU A 357 -16.43 -31.47 -15.21
N ILE A 358 -17.47 -30.69 -15.55
CA ILE A 358 -18.06 -29.70 -14.65
C ILE A 358 -19.16 -30.38 -13.83
N THR A 359 -19.01 -30.38 -12.51
CA THR A 359 -20.01 -30.95 -11.61
C THR A 359 -21.13 -29.92 -11.31
N PRO A 360 -22.32 -30.37 -10.87
CA PRO A 360 -23.36 -29.47 -10.36
C PRO A 360 -22.87 -28.54 -9.23
N ALA A 361 -21.95 -29.01 -8.39
CA ALA A 361 -21.37 -28.21 -7.32
C ALA A 361 -20.48 -27.08 -7.86
N ASP A 362 -19.69 -27.33 -8.91
CA ASP A 362 -18.88 -26.30 -9.58
C ASP A 362 -19.77 -25.19 -10.17
N ALA A 363 -20.82 -25.59 -10.90
CA ALA A 363 -21.77 -24.66 -11.48
C ALA A 363 -22.48 -23.83 -10.40
N ARG A 364 -22.90 -24.47 -9.29
CA ARG A 364 -23.51 -23.78 -8.16
C ARG A 364 -22.59 -22.71 -7.57
N ARG A 365 -21.30 -23.00 -7.38
CA ARG A 365 -20.31 -22.03 -6.89
C ARG A 365 -20.15 -20.85 -7.85
N PHE A 366 -20.12 -21.09 -9.15
CA PHE A 366 -20.08 -20.02 -10.15
C PHE A 366 -21.31 -19.11 -10.06
N PHE A 367 -22.52 -19.70 -9.97
CA PHE A 367 -23.76 -18.92 -9.78
C PHE A 367 -23.85 -18.24 -8.41
N ASP A 368 -23.08 -18.68 -7.41
CA ASP A 368 -22.89 -18.01 -6.11
C ASP A 368 -21.87 -16.86 -6.19
N GLY A 369 -21.30 -16.59 -7.37
CA GLY A 369 -20.38 -15.47 -7.59
C GLY A 369 -18.91 -15.82 -7.35
N ALA A 370 -18.56 -17.11 -7.23
CA ALA A 370 -17.17 -17.56 -7.17
C ALA A 370 -16.44 -17.25 -8.49
N GLU A 371 -15.14 -17.00 -8.40
CA GLU A 371 -14.32 -16.77 -9.58
C GLU A 371 -14.26 -18.01 -10.48
N PRO A 372 -14.38 -17.84 -11.81
CA PRO A 372 -14.32 -18.95 -12.74
C PRO A 372 -12.90 -19.50 -12.83
N ASP A 373 -12.80 -20.83 -12.89
CA ASP A 373 -11.56 -21.52 -13.26
C ASP A 373 -11.46 -21.72 -14.78
N TRP A 374 -10.33 -22.26 -15.24
CA TRP A 374 -10.11 -22.55 -16.66
C TRP A 374 -11.06 -23.64 -17.18
N ALA A 375 -11.46 -24.60 -16.34
CA ALA A 375 -12.38 -25.68 -16.74
C ALA A 375 -13.77 -25.14 -17.08
N LEU A 376 -14.32 -24.26 -16.24
CA LEU A 376 -15.58 -23.57 -16.47
C LEU A 376 -15.53 -22.77 -17.78
N ALA A 377 -14.46 -22.00 -18.00
CA ALA A 377 -14.29 -21.22 -19.23
C ALA A 377 -14.17 -22.07 -20.50
N MET A 378 -13.70 -23.31 -20.39
CA MET A 378 -13.60 -24.26 -21.51
C MET A 378 -14.90 -25.01 -21.81
N SER A 379 -15.84 -25.03 -20.85
CA SER A 379 -17.07 -25.80 -20.94
C SER A 379 -18.04 -25.22 -21.98
N PRO A 380 -18.60 -26.05 -22.88
CA PRO A 380 -19.57 -25.60 -23.87
C PRO A 380 -20.91 -25.19 -23.23
N HIS A 381 -21.15 -25.59 -21.98
CA HIS A 381 -22.39 -25.26 -21.28
C HIS A 381 -22.45 -23.81 -20.81
N PHE A 382 -21.31 -23.12 -20.64
CA PHE A 382 -21.29 -21.72 -20.19
C PHE A 382 -21.13 -20.78 -21.39
N PRO A 383 -22.16 -19.99 -21.73
CA PRO A 383 -22.12 -19.10 -22.90
C PRO A 383 -21.16 -17.93 -22.68
N VAL A 384 -20.57 -17.44 -23.76
CA VAL A 384 -19.92 -16.12 -23.77
C VAL A 384 -21.02 -15.06 -23.75
N ARG A 385 -20.82 -14.01 -22.93
CA ARG A 385 -21.69 -12.82 -22.89
C ARG A 385 -21.88 -12.26 -24.29
N GLU A 386 -23.12 -11.98 -24.70
CA GLU A 386 -23.47 -11.47 -26.02
C GLU A 386 -22.74 -10.18 -26.35
N GLN A 387 -22.62 -9.28 -25.37
CA GLN A 387 -21.89 -8.01 -25.49
C GLN A 387 -20.39 -8.19 -25.79
N ALA A 388 -19.82 -9.35 -25.44
CA ALA A 388 -18.42 -9.67 -25.69
C ALA A 388 -18.19 -10.52 -26.94
N LYS A 389 -19.23 -11.01 -27.62
CA LYS A 389 -19.08 -11.88 -28.81
C LYS A 389 -18.34 -11.21 -29.94
N VAL A 390 -18.67 -9.95 -30.24
CA VAL A 390 -17.99 -9.16 -31.29
C VAL A 390 -16.51 -8.96 -30.95
N LEU A 391 -16.21 -8.64 -29.68
CA LEU A 391 -14.83 -8.49 -29.23
C LEU A 391 -14.06 -9.81 -29.31
N LEU A 392 -14.67 -10.92 -28.88
CA LEU A 392 -14.10 -12.27 -28.98
C LEU A 392 -13.77 -12.61 -30.44
N GLU A 393 -14.71 -12.40 -31.36
CA GLU A 393 -14.48 -12.65 -32.78
C GLU A 393 -13.35 -11.78 -33.32
N SER A 394 -13.26 -10.51 -32.91
CA SER A 394 -12.18 -9.62 -33.32
C SER A 394 -10.80 -10.11 -32.85
N VAL A 395 -10.68 -10.54 -31.59
CA VAL A 395 -9.43 -11.06 -31.00
C VAL A 395 -9.04 -12.39 -31.67
N VAL A 396 -9.99 -13.32 -31.82
CA VAL A 396 -9.77 -14.64 -32.44
C VAL A 396 -9.26 -14.52 -33.88
N HIS A 397 -9.77 -13.56 -34.65
CA HIS A 397 -9.41 -13.37 -36.05
C HIS A 397 -8.29 -12.36 -36.28
N PHE A 398 -7.69 -11.81 -35.22
CA PHE A 398 -6.58 -10.86 -35.35
C PHE A 398 -5.31 -11.57 -35.85
N LYS A 399 -4.83 -11.19 -37.04
CA LYS A 399 -3.66 -11.80 -37.71
C LYS A 399 -2.39 -10.95 -37.64
N GLY A 400 -2.41 -9.86 -36.88
CA GLY A 400 -1.35 -8.85 -36.82
C GLY A 400 -1.49 -7.80 -37.91
N GLU A 401 -1.49 -6.53 -37.49
CA GLU A 401 -1.58 -5.35 -38.37
C GLU A 401 -0.28 -4.51 -38.22
N ASP A 402 -0.30 -3.25 -38.67
CA ASP A 402 0.77 -2.26 -38.48
C ASP A 402 0.91 -1.79 -37.01
N ARG A 403 0.00 -2.21 -36.13
CA ARG A 403 -0.06 -1.85 -34.72
C ARG A 403 -0.66 -2.99 -33.88
N PRO A 404 -0.32 -3.08 -32.58
CA PRO A 404 -0.90 -4.09 -31.69
C PRO A 404 -2.41 -3.88 -31.49
N GLN A 405 -3.10 -4.91 -31.04
CA GLN A 405 -4.51 -4.84 -30.63
C GLN A 405 -4.63 -4.69 -29.11
N ILE A 406 -5.55 -3.85 -28.65
CA ILE A 406 -5.99 -3.79 -27.26
C ILE A 406 -7.49 -4.08 -27.23
N ALA A 407 -7.87 -5.14 -26.52
CA ALA A 407 -9.25 -5.56 -26.32
C ALA A 407 -9.62 -5.41 -24.85
N LEU A 408 -10.51 -4.46 -24.54
CA LEU A 408 -10.94 -4.15 -23.18
C LEU A 408 -12.32 -4.74 -22.86
N VAL A 409 -12.39 -5.59 -21.83
CA VAL A 409 -13.64 -6.05 -21.23
C VAL A 409 -13.89 -5.25 -19.94
N ARG A 410 -14.81 -4.29 -20.00
CA ARG A 410 -15.13 -3.42 -18.84
C ARG A 410 -16.53 -3.66 -18.32
N GLY A 411 -16.78 -3.29 -17.07
CA GLY A 411 -18.12 -3.32 -16.49
C GLY A 411 -18.12 -3.34 -14.95
N PRO A 412 -19.31 -3.20 -14.32
CA PRO A 412 -19.48 -3.31 -12.87
C PRO A 412 -18.94 -4.61 -12.26
N THR A 413 -18.85 -4.63 -10.93
CA THR A 413 -18.48 -5.83 -10.17
C THR A 413 -19.45 -6.98 -10.46
N ALA A 414 -18.93 -8.21 -10.52
CA ALA A 414 -19.72 -9.43 -10.72
C ALA A 414 -20.52 -9.56 -12.04
N GLU A 415 -20.17 -8.80 -13.09
CA GLU A 415 -20.74 -8.96 -14.45
C GLU A 415 -20.14 -10.11 -15.29
N GLY A 416 -19.26 -10.92 -14.72
CA GLY A 416 -18.64 -12.06 -15.43
C GLY A 416 -17.45 -11.69 -16.33
N LYS A 417 -16.80 -10.54 -16.09
CA LYS A 417 -15.60 -10.10 -16.84
C LYS A 417 -14.50 -11.16 -16.89
N SER A 418 -14.17 -11.75 -15.74
CA SER A 418 -13.14 -12.79 -15.62
C SER A 418 -13.48 -14.09 -16.34
N MET A 419 -14.77 -14.39 -16.50
CA MET A 419 -15.24 -15.51 -17.32
C MET A 419 -15.03 -15.21 -18.80
N VAL A 420 -15.48 -14.04 -19.25
CA VAL A 420 -15.32 -13.58 -20.63
C VAL A 420 -13.84 -13.53 -21.02
N LEU A 421 -12.98 -13.00 -20.16
CA LEU A 421 -11.54 -12.91 -20.42
C LEU A 421 -10.93 -14.31 -20.64
N ARG A 422 -11.22 -15.28 -19.75
CA ARG A 422 -10.74 -16.66 -19.90
C ARG A 422 -11.32 -17.33 -21.15
N GLN A 423 -12.60 -17.10 -21.46
CA GLN A 423 -13.23 -17.62 -22.67
C GLN A 423 -12.59 -17.06 -23.94
N ILE A 424 -12.21 -15.77 -23.97
CA ILE A 424 -11.47 -15.16 -25.08
C ILE A 424 -10.10 -15.84 -25.23
N VAL A 425 -9.35 -16.00 -24.13
CA VAL A 425 -8.04 -16.69 -24.16
C VAL A 425 -8.18 -18.12 -24.70
N VAL A 426 -9.14 -18.88 -24.19
CA VAL A 426 -9.42 -20.26 -24.62
C VAL A 426 -9.80 -20.31 -26.10
N ALA A 427 -10.71 -19.45 -26.54
CA ALA A 427 -11.16 -19.42 -27.93
C ALA A 427 -10.01 -19.06 -28.89
N THR A 428 -9.17 -18.11 -28.51
CA THR A 428 -8.04 -17.64 -29.33
C THR A 428 -6.94 -18.71 -29.42
N LEU A 429 -6.61 -19.38 -28.31
CA LEU A 429 -5.67 -20.52 -28.32
C LEU A 429 -6.17 -21.70 -29.13
N ARG A 430 -7.49 -22.00 -29.08
CA ARG A 430 -8.10 -23.06 -29.90
C ARG A 430 -8.06 -22.73 -31.39
N ALA A 431 -8.29 -21.47 -31.76
CA ALA A 431 -8.26 -21.03 -33.15
C ALA A 431 -6.83 -20.92 -33.72
N ASN A 432 -5.86 -20.58 -32.87
CA ASN A 432 -4.46 -20.47 -33.23
C ASN A 432 -3.55 -21.20 -32.22
N PRO A 433 -3.30 -22.51 -32.41
CA PRO A 433 -2.42 -23.28 -31.50
C PRO A 433 -0.96 -22.81 -31.45
N ALA A 434 -0.51 -22.00 -32.41
CA ALA A 434 0.82 -21.40 -32.43
C ALA A 434 0.91 -20.09 -31.62
N LEU A 435 -0.22 -19.58 -31.13
CA LEU A 435 -0.28 -18.41 -30.26
C LEU A 435 0.36 -18.71 -28.91
N LYS A 436 1.21 -17.80 -28.45
CA LYS A 436 1.71 -17.81 -27.08
C LYS A 436 0.89 -16.88 -26.21
N VAL A 437 0.41 -17.39 -25.08
CA VAL A 437 -0.36 -16.60 -24.13
C VAL A 437 0.46 -16.32 -22.87
N LEU A 438 0.40 -15.07 -22.42
CA LEU A 438 0.90 -14.61 -21.14
C LEU A 438 -0.27 -14.21 -20.25
N TRP A 439 -0.52 -14.98 -19.20
CA TRP A 439 -1.57 -14.72 -18.23
C TRP A 439 -1.03 -14.05 -16.98
N HIS A 440 -1.63 -12.92 -16.58
CA HIS A 440 -1.28 -12.23 -15.35
C HIS A 440 -1.75 -13.02 -14.13
N GLN A 441 -0.82 -13.66 -13.41
CA GLN A 441 -1.11 -14.52 -12.27
C GLN A 441 -0.90 -13.81 -10.92
N ASP A 442 -0.12 -12.73 -10.92
CA ASP A 442 0.17 -11.94 -9.72
C ASP A 442 -0.31 -10.51 -9.92
N ASP A 443 -1.41 -10.14 -9.27
CA ASP A 443 -2.02 -8.81 -9.36
C ASP A 443 -1.11 -7.66 -8.89
N THR A 444 -0.03 -7.98 -8.17
CA THR A 444 1.01 -7.00 -7.78
C THR A 444 2.10 -6.82 -8.83
N ALA A 445 2.21 -7.73 -9.80
CA ALA A 445 3.22 -7.65 -10.83
C ALA A 445 2.92 -6.50 -11.81
N ARG A 446 3.97 -5.77 -12.16
CA ARG A 446 3.92 -4.67 -13.13
C ARG A 446 4.40 -5.16 -14.49
N ILE A 447 4.07 -4.44 -15.56
CA ILE A 447 4.64 -4.71 -16.88
C ILE A 447 6.00 -3.98 -16.96
N ASN A 448 7.10 -4.74 -16.95
CA ASN A 448 8.39 -4.22 -17.36
C ASN A 448 8.42 -4.16 -18.90
N VAL A 449 8.25 -2.96 -19.46
CA VAL A 449 8.11 -2.73 -20.90
C VAL A 449 9.29 -3.32 -21.69
N GLN A 450 10.51 -3.22 -21.18
CA GLN A 450 11.70 -3.73 -21.87
C GLN A 450 11.74 -5.26 -21.84
N ALA A 451 11.50 -5.88 -20.68
CA ALA A 451 11.48 -7.34 -20.57
C ALA A 451 10.39 -7.97 -21.44
N PHE A 452 9.21 -7.33 -21.51
CA PHE A 452 8.15 -7.74 -22.43
C PHE A 452 8.59 -7.57 -23.89
N GLU A 453 9.19 -6.45 -24.26
CA GLU A 453 9.69 -6.27 -25.63
C GLU A 453 10.72 -7.34 -26.02
N ASP A 454 11.63 -7.69 -25.12
CA ASP A 454 12.66 -8.71 -25.36
C ASP A 454 12.04 -10.11 -25.48
N ALA A 455 10.99 -10.40 -24.71
CA ALA A 455 10.28 -11.68 -24.75
C ALA A 455 9.35 -11.83 -25.96
N LEU A 456 8.69 -10.76 -26.38
CA LEU A 456 7.69 -10.75 -27.45
C LEU A 456 8.37 -10.66 -28.82
N THR A 457 8.86 -11.79 -29.34
CA THR A 457 9.53 -11.83 -30.64
C THR A 457 8.57 -11.48 -31.79
N ALA A 458 9.05 -10.74 -32.79
CA ALA A 458 8.23 -10.22 -33.89
C ALA A 458 7.74 -11.31 -34.87
N ASP A 459 8.37 -12.47 -34.87
CA ASP A 459 8.06 -13.62 -35.72
C ASP A 459 6.91 -14.49 -35.19
N GLN A 460 6.43 -14.24 -33.97
CA GLN A 460 5.37 -15.03 -33.34
C GLN A 460 4.18 -14.17 -32.91
N PRO A 461 2.94 -14.70 -33.00
CA PRO A 461 1.78 -14.05 -32.44
C PRO A 461 1.75 -14.23 -30.93
N TRP A 462 1.41 -13.17 -30.21
CA TRP A 462 1.36 -13.14 -28.75
C TRP A 462 0.04 -12.58 -28.26
N LEU A 463 -0.48 -13.15 -27.19
CA LEU A 463 -1.63 -12.61 -26.46
C LEU A 463 -1.25 -12.46 -24.99
N ILE A 464 -1.43 -11.25 -24.45
CA ILE A 464 -1.20 -10.94 -23.04
C ILE A 464 -2.55 -10.66 -22.41
N ALA A 465 -2.89 -11.36 -21.34
CA ALA A 465 -4.18 -11.29 -20.68
C ALA A 465 -4.07 -10.95 -19.20
N THR A 466 -4.92 -10.04 -18.71
CA THR A 466 -4.99 -9.66 -17.29
C THR A 466 -6.41 -9.35 -16.83
N ASP A 467 -6.77 -9.85 -15.64
CA ASP A 467 -8.03 -9.52 -14.94
C ASP A 467 -7.98 -8.14 -14.24
N HIS A 468 -6.80 -7.50 -14.19
CA HIS A 468 -6.52 -6.30 -13.39
C HIS A 468 -5.98 -5.15 -14.25
N GLY A 469 -6.62 -4.90 -15.40
CA GLY A 469 -6.19 -3.87 -16.36
C GLY A 469 -6.18 -2.46 -15.76
N ASP A 470 -7.11 -2.14 -14.87
CA ASP A 470 -7.19 -0.86 -14.15
C ASP A 470 -5.96 -0.59 -13.27
N MET A 471 -5.30 -1.63 -12.76
CA MET A 471 -4.12 -1.48 -11.90
C MET A 471 -2.85 -1.13 -12.68
N ILE A 472 -2.79 -1.39 -13.99
CA ILE A 472 -1.58 -1.30 -14.83
C ILE A 472 -1.77 -0.43 -16.09
N VAL A 473 -2.73 0.49 -16.09
CA VAL A 473 -3.07 1.37 -17.24
C VAL A 473 -1.84 2.06 -17.85
N ARG A 474 -0.98 2.68 -17.02
CA ARG A 474 0.23 3.36 -17.50
C ARG A 474 1.24 2.39 -18.11
N ASP A 475 1.36 1.21 -17.54
CA ASP A 475 2.31 0.20 -18.01
C ASP A 475 1.84 -0.38 -19.36
N LEU A 476 0.52 -0.59 -19.52
CA LEU A 476 -0.12 -0.98 -20.77
C LEU A 476 0.04 0.08 -21.86
N GLU A 477 -0.16 1.36 -21.54
CA GLU A 477 0.05 2.47 -22.47
C GLU A 477 1.50 2.47 -22.98
N ASN A 478 2.47 2.42 -22.07
CA ASN A 478 3.89 2.43 -22.41
C ASN A 478 4.29 1.20 -23.26
N LEU A 479 3.79 0.01 -22.90
CA LEU A 479 4.05 -1.21 -23.66
C LEU A 479 3.46 -1.10 -25.08
N ALA A 480 2.19 -0.73 -25.22
CA ALA A 480 1.53 -0.66 -26.53
C ALA A 480 2.20 0.38 -27.45
N GLN A 481 2.57 1.56 -26.92
CA GLN A 481 3.35 2.54 -27.66
C GLN A 481 4.70 1.98 -28.13
N ARG A 482 5.37 1.22 -27.27
CA ARG A 482 6.66 0.61 -27.58
C ARG A 482 6.53 -0.47 -28.66
N LEU A 483 5.54 -1.36 -28.54
CA LEU A 483 5.25 -2.42 -29.51
C LEU A 483 4.97 -1.87 -30.90
N LYS A 484 4.20 -0.77 -31.02
CA LYS A 484 4.00 -0.09 -32.30
C LYS A 484 5.31 0.43 -32.88
N ARG A 485 6.12 1.13 -32.07
CA ARG A 485 7.40 1.70 -32.52
C ARG A 485 8.39 0.64 -33.02
N THR A 486 8.34 -0.56 -32.47
CA THR A 486 9.26 -1.65 -32.81
C THR A 486 8.67 -2.65 -33.82
N GLY A 487 7.51 -2.35 -34.41
CA GLY A 487 6.90 -3.17 -35.46
C GLY A 487 6.29 -4.49 -34.96
N ARG A 488 5.99 -4.62 -33.67
CA ARG A 488 5.36 -5.81 -33.06
C ARG A 488 3.83 -5.73 -33.12
N GLY A 489 3.28 -5.53 -34.31
CA GLY A 489 1.85 -5.36 -34.53
C GLY A 489 1.01 -6.64 -34.39
N SER A 490 1.64 -7.81 -34.27
CA SER A 490 0.99 -9.11 -34.03
C SER A 490 0.60 -9.36 -32.57
N VAL A 491 0.96 -8.46 -31.65
CA VAL A 491 0.69 -8.62 -30.21
C VAL A 491 -0.71 -8.14 -29.88
N GLN A 492 -1.43 -8.95 -29.10
CA GLN A 492 -2.77 -8.68 -28.58
C GLN A 492 -2.70 -8.48 -27.07
N LEU A 493 -3.33 -7.41 -26.56
CA LEU A 493 -3.46 -7.11 -25.14
C LEU A 493 -4.95 -7.23 -24.77
N VAL A 494 -5.35 -8.31 -24.10
CA VAL A 494 -6.74 -8.55 -23.69
C VAL A 494 -6.87 -8.27 -22.20
N ILE A 495 -7.58 -7.21 -21.85
CA ILE A 495 -7.59 -6.67 -20.49
C ILE A 495 -9.02 -6.62 -19.95
N ALA A 496 -9.22 -7.01 -18.69
CA ALA A 496 -10.46 -6.76 -17.97
C ALA A 496 -10.28 -5.67 -16.92
N ALA A 497 -11.30 -4.84 -16.71
CA ALA A 497 -11.25 -3.78 -15.70
C ALA A 497 -12.64 -3.45 -15.14
N HIS A 498 -12.68 -2.96 -13.91
CA HIS A 498 -13.91 -2.38 -13.34
C HIS A 498 -14.14 -0.97 -13.88
N ASP A 499 -15.41 -0.60 -14.12
CA ASP A 499 -15.77 0.70 -14.72
C ASP A 499 -15.26 1.90 -13.89
N SER A 500 -15.41 1.86 -12.57
CA SER A 500 -14.94 2.88 -11.64
C SER A 500 -13.41 2.96 -11.62
N ASP A 501 -12.78 1.80 -11.53
CA ASP A 501 -11.34 1.69 -11.26
C ASP A 501 -10.56 2.08 -12.51
N TRP A 502 -11.05 1.72 -13.70
CA TRP A 502 -10.53 2.17 -14.99
C TRP A 502 -10.57 3.69 -15.15
N LYS A 503 -11.69 4.32 -14.77
CA LYS A 503 -11.83 5.80 -14.78
C LYS A 503 -10.85 6.45 -13.83
N MET A 504 -10.73 5.95 -12.60
CA MET A 504 -9.80 6.47 -11.60
C MET A 504 -8.34 6.31 -12.00
N ALA A 505 -8.00 5.22 -12.69
CA ALA A 505 -6.69 5.01 -13.28
C ALA A 505 -6.42 5.91 -14.50
N ASN A 506 -7.35 6.79 -14.88
CA ASN A 506 -7.32 7.64 -16.06
C ASN A 506 -7.25 6.87 -17.38
N GLY A 507 -7.77 5.64 -17.43
CA GLY A 507 -7.77 4.80 -18.63
C GLY A 507 -8.55 5.41 -19.79
N ASP A 508 -9.64 6.14 -19.51
CA ASP A 508 -10.44 6.84 -20.54
C ASP A 508 -9.72 8.10 -21.09
N SER A 509 -8.71 8.63 -20.38
CA SER A 509 -7.94 9.80 -20.80
C SER A 509 -6.82 9.46 -21.79
N VAL A 510 -6.42 8.19 -21.87
CA VAL A 510 -5.35 7.70 -22.76
C VAL A 510 -5.84 7.64 -24.20
N GLN A 511 -5.02 8.14 -25.13
CA GLN A 511 -5.34 8.16 -26.58
C GLN A 511 -4.99 6.83 -27.26
N TRP A 512 -5.61 5.73 -26.84
CA TRP A 512 -5.28 4.35 -27.26
C TRP A 512 -5.20 4.15 -28.78
N TYR A 513 -6.14 4.73 -29.53
CA TYR A 513 -6.20 4.63 -31.00
C TYR A 513 -4.97 5.19 -31.72
N SER A 514 -4.20 6.06 -31.07
CA SER A 514 -2.98 6.64 -31.65
C SER A 514 -1.85 5.61 -31.78
N PHE A 515 -1.88 4.51 -31.02
CA PHE A 515 -0.83 3.50 -31.03
C PHE A 515 -1.29 2.04 -31.05
N ALA A 516 -2.57 1.76 -30.87
CA ALA A 516 -3.13 0.41 -30.96
C ALA A 516 -4.48 0.41 -31.70
N ARG A 517 -4.90 -0.76 -32.18
CA ARG A 517 -6.31 -1.02 -32.51
C ARG A 517 -7.04 -1.26 -31.20
N PHE A 518 -7.74 -0.25 -30.71
CA PHE A 518 -8.45 -0.31 -29.42
C PHE A 518 -9.93 -0.67 -29.65
N GLU A 519 -10.36 -1.75 -29.03
CA GLU A 519 -11.72 -2.26 -29.08
C GLU A 519 -12.20 -2.56 -27.66
N GLU A 520 -13.45 -2.25 -27.37
CA GLU A 520 -14.01 -2.47 -26.03
C GLU A 520 -15.36 -3.17 -26.07
N ALA A 521 -15.61 -3.98 -25.05
CA ALA A 521 -16.91 -4.54 -24.73
C ALA A 521 -17.25 -4.17 -23.29
N ARG A 522 -18.34 -3.42 -23.12
CA ARG A 522 -18.88 -3.10 -21.79
C ARG A 522 -19.97 -4.10 -21.42
N LEU A 523 -19.70 -4.92 -20.41
CA LEU A 523 -20.68 -5.82 -19.81
C LEU A 523 -21.59 -5.02 -18.88
N SER A 524 -22.91 -5.08 -19.12
CA SER A 524 -23.90 -4.46 -18.25
C SER A 524 -25.28 -5.05 -18.50
N GLY A 525 -26.03 -5.38 -17.45
CA GLY A 525 -27.38 -5.93 -17.60
C GLY A 525 -27.39 -7.33 -18.26
N LEU A 526 -28.57 -7.76 -18.71
CA LEU A 526 -28.76 -9.02 -19.43
C LEU A 526 -29.66 -8.80 -20.65
N SER A 527 -29.29 -9.37 -21.79
CA SER A 527 -30.19 -9.48 -22.94
C SER A 527 -31.17 -10.66 -22.78
N LYS A 528 -32.24 -10.68 -23.57
CA LYS A 528 -33.17 -11.82 -23.61
C LYS A 528 -32.50 -13.12 -24.05
N ASN A 529 -31.57 -13.04 -25.01
CA ASN A 529 -30.86 -14.21 -25.51
C ASN A 529 -29.83 -14.71 -24.48
N GLU A 530 -29.10 -13.81 -23.85
CA GLU A 530 -28.16 -14.15 -22.77
C GLU A 530 -28.88 -14.79 -21.59
N ALA A 531 -29.99 -14.20 -21.15
CA ALA A 531 -30.80 -14.75 -20.06
C ALA A 531 -31.28 -16.17 -20.38
N LYS A 532 -31.70 -16.43 -21.63
CA LYS A 532 -32.10 -17.78 -22.07
C LYS A 532 -30.94 -18.77 -22.05
N SER A 533 -29.76 -18.37 -22.54
CA SER A 533 -28.58 -19.25 -22.51
C SER A 533 -28.14 -19.55 -21.08
N LEU A 534 -28.04 -18.54 -20.21
CA LEU A 534 -27.69 -18.71 -18.80
C LEU A 534 -28.72 -19.54 -18.04
N ALA A 535 -30.03 -19.31 -18.27
CA ALA A 535 -31.10 -20.11 -17.69
C ALA A 535 -31.02 -21.57 -18.14
N THR A 536 -30.65 -21.82 -19.40
CA THR A 536 -30.45 -23.19 -19.90
C THR A 536 -29.27 -23.86 -19.19
N THR A 537 -28.15 -23.16 -19.03
CA THR A 537 -26.98 -23.65 -18.27
C THR A 537 -27.35 -23.95 -16.83
N TRP A 538 -28.04 -23.02 -16.18
CA TRP A 538 -28.40 -23.14 -14.77
C TRP A 538 -29.40 -24.26 -14.56
N HIS A 539 -30.42 -24.39 -15.40
CA HIS A 539 -31.34 -25.51 -15.37
C HIS A 539 -30.62 -26.84 -15.64
N HIS A 540 -29.67 -26.90 -16.58
CA HIS A 540 -28.90 -28.11 -16.86
C HIS A 540 -28.17 -28.65 -15.62
N PHE A 541 -27.49 -27.77 -14.87
CA PHE A 541 -26.76 -28.16 -13.66
C PHE A 541 -27.60 -28.19 -12.38
N GLY A 542 -28.75 -27.50 -12.36
CA GLY A 542 -29.60 -27.31 -11.18
C GLY A 542 -30.89 -28.12 -11.16
N ALA A 543 -31.31 -28.75 -12.26
CA ALA A 543 -32.59 -29.47 -12.38
C ALA A 543 -32.69 -30.79 -11.57
N SER A 544 -31.65 -31.20 -10.85
CA SER A 544 -31.71 -32.34 -9.92
C SER A 544 -31.48 -31.83 -8.50
N ALA A 545 -32.32 -32.23 -7.54
CA ALA A 545 -32.24 -32.20 -6.05
C ALA A 545 -31.44 -31.13 -5.27
N PHE A 546 -30.74 -30.19 -5.89
CA PHE A 546 -29.65 -29.38 -5.35
C PHE A 546 -29.98 -27.87 -5.32
N ASP A 547 -30.99 -27.44 -6.08
CA ASP A 547 -31.50 -26.06 -6.05
C ASP A 547 -33.04 -26.01 -6.04
N PRO A 548 -33.66 -25.93 -4.84
CA PRO A 548 -35.11 -25.84 -4.70
C PRO A 548 -35.73 -24.63 -5.42
N SER A 549 -34.96 -23.56 -5.66
CA SER A 549 -35.44 -22.36 -6.35
C SER A 549 -35.78 -22.61 -7.83
N LEU A 550 -35.29 -23.71 -8.40
CA LEU A 550 -35.53 -24.09 -9.79
C LEU A 550 -36.68 -25.10 -9.97
N GLN A 551 -37.29 -25.57 -8.88
CA GLN A 551 -38.27 -26.64 -8.95
C GLN A 551 -39.53 -26.20 -9.70
N GLY A 552 -39.80 -26.83 -10.84
CA GLY A 552 -40.97 -26.54 -11.69
C GLY A 552 -40.79 -25.37 -12.67
N LEU A 553 -39.60 -24.76 -12.74
CA LEU A 553 -39.31 -23.70 -13.71
C LEU A 553 -38.76 -24.28 -15.01
N THR A 554 -39.27 -23.82 -16.15
CA THR A 554 -38.66 -24.08 -17.46
C THR A 554 -37.51 -23.09 -17.73
N PRO A 555 -36.54 -23.41 -18.61
CA PRO A 555 -35.49 -22.47 -19.00
C PRO A 555 -36.02 -21.12 -19.52
N ASP A 556 -37.15 -21.12 -20.22
CA ASP A 556 -37.77 -19.87 -20.73
C ASP A 556 -38.35 -19.02 -19.60
N LEU A 557 -39.04 -19.62 -18.63
CA LEU A 557 -39.58 -18.89 -17.48
C LEU A 557 -38.46 -18.37 -16.56
N LEU A 558 -37.42 -19.18 -16.35
CA LEU A 558 -36.23 -18.77 -15.60
C LEU A 558 -35.50 -17.59 -16.27
N ALA A 559 -35.43 -17.59 -17.61
CA ALA A 559 -34.85 -16.48 -18.37
C ALA A 559 -35.66 -15.18 -18.23
N GLU A 560 -36.99 -15.25 -18.23
CA GLU A 560 -37.85 -14.09 -18.01
C GLU A 560 -37.65 -13.50 -16.61
N GLN A 561 -37.56 -14.37 -15.60
CA GLN A 561 -37.30 -13.97 -14.22
C GLN A 561 -35.90 -13.35 -14.05
N LEU A 562 -34.87 -13.92 -14.68
CA LEU A 562 -33.51 -13.37 -14.68
C LEU A 562 -33.47 -11.98 -15.29
N LEU A 563 -34.15 -11.80 -16.42
CA LEU A 563 -34.20 -10.52 -17.12
C LEU A 563 -34.92 -9.45 -16.30
N GLN A 564 -35.99 -9.84 -15.58
CA GLN A 564 -36.71 -8.91 -14.71
C GLN A 564 -35.84 -8.51 -13.51
N ALA A 565 -35.25 -9.48 -12.81
CA ALA A 565 -34.40 -9.20 -11.65
C ALA A 565 -33.18 -8.33 -12.02
N ALA A 566 -32.58 -8.55 -13.20
CA ALA A 566 -31.48 -7.73 -13.69
C ALA A 566 -31.88 -6.28 -13.99
N LYS A 567 -33.14 -6.03 -14.38
CA LYS A 567 -33.65 -4.65 -14.59
C LYS A 567 -33.87 -3.93 -13.26
N ASP A 568 -34.32 -4.66 -12.25
CA ASP A 568 -34.64 -4.11 -10.93
C ASP A 568 -33.37 -3.67 -10.16
N ASP A 569 -32.23 -4.33 -10.37
CA ASP A 569 -30.92 -3.98 -9.77
C ASP A 569 -30.20 -2.79 -10.44
N GLY A 570 -30.69 -2.31 -11.59
CA GLY A 570 -30.10 -1.17 -12.30
C GLY A 570 -28.79 -1.46 -13.05
N VAL A 571 -28.31 -0.48 -13.82
CA VAL A 571 -27.22 -0.66 -14.81
C VAL A 571 -25.81 -0.57 -14.19
N ASN A 572 -25.68 -0.05 -12.97
CA ASN A 572 -24.39 0.33 -12.39
C ASN A 572 -23.88 -0.60 -11.27
N GLU A 573 -24.63 -1.62 -10.85
CA GLU A 573 -24.31 -2.43 -9.65
C GLU A 573 -24.25 -3.95 -9.89
N GLY A 574 -23.84 -4.43 -11.06
CA GLY A 574 -23.60 -5.87 -11.26
C GLY A 574 -24.88 -6.70 -11.46
N ALA A 575 -25.70 -6.27 -12.42
CA ALA A 575 -27.02 -6.79 -12.71
C ALA A 575 -27.08 -8.31 -12.95
N LEU A 576 -26.04 -8.90 -13.56
CA LEU A 576 -25.97 -10.36 -13.74
C LEU A 576 -26.01 -11.09 -12.39
N PHE A 577 -25.10 -10.75 -11.49
CA PHE A 577 -24.99 -11.45 -10.21
C PHE A 577 -26.12 -11.07 -9.27
N GLY A 578 -26.56 -9.82 -9.29
CA GLY A 578 -27.74 -9.37 -8.57
C GLY A 578 -29.03 -10.13 -8.97
N ALA A 579 -29.22 -10.38 -10.26
CA ALA A 579 -30.32 -11.21 -10.76
C ALA A 579 -30.23 -12.67 -10.28
N LEU A 580 -29.05 -13.28 -10.37
CA LEU A 580 -28.79 -14.64 -9.88
C LEU A 580 -29.08 -14.74 -8.37
N LEU A 581 -28.58 -13.77 -7.60
CA LEU A 581 -28.77 -13.67 -6.16
C LEU A 581 -30.26 -13.53 -5.79
N THR A 582 -30.99 -12.69 -6.53
CA THR A 582 -32.43 -12.46 -6.32
C THR A 582 -33.24 -13.72 -6.52
N LEU A 583 -32.96 -14.50 -7.56
CA LEU A 583 -33.73 -15.71 -7.84
C LEU A 583 -33.37 -16.87 -6.91
N ARG A 584 -32.09 -16.99 -6.53
CA ARG A 584 -31.63 -18.05 -5.64
C ARG A 584 -32.08 -17.85 -4.21
N HIS A 585 -31.99 -16.63 -3.72
CA HIS A 585 -32.19 -16.34 -2.31
C HIS A 585 -33.48 -15.56 -2.06
N GLY A 586 -34.00 -14.78 -3.01
CA GLY A 586 -35.27 -14.07 -2.87
C GLY A 586 -35.41 -13.35 -1.53
N LYS A 587 -36.45 -13.71 -0.77
CA LYS A 587 -36.72 -13.18 0.59
C LYS A 587 -35.78 -13.74 1.67
N ASP A 588 -35.07 -14.82 1.38
CA ASP A 588 -34.16 -15.53 2.28
C ASP A 588 -32.69 -15.07 2.16
N LEU A 589 -32.41 -14.01 1.38
CA LEU A 589 -31.05 -13.44 1.29
C LEU A 589 -30.46 -13.09 2.67
N ARG A 590 -31.29 -12.60 3.59
CA ARG A 590 -30.87 -12.34 4.98
C ARG A 590 -30.46 -13.61 5.72
N ALA A 591 -31.20 -14.71 5.55
CA ALA A 591 -30.85 -16.00 6.16
C ALA A 591 -29.55 -16.56 5.56
N HIS A 592 -29.36 -16.41 4.25
CA HIS A 592 -28.12 -16.79 3.58
C HIS A 592 -26.92 -15.98 4.09
N VAL A 593 -27.07 -14.65 4.21
CA VAL A 593 -26.01 -13.78 4.74
C VAL A 593 -25.71 -14.08 6.22
N ARG A 594 -26.71 -14.41 7.05
CA ARG A 594 -26.46 -14.88 8.42
C ARG A 594 -25.64 -16.16 8.46
N ALA A 595 -25.94 -17.13 7.60
CA ALA A 595 -25.15 -18.36 7.50
C ALA A 595 -23.70 -18.09 7.05
N LEU A 596 -23.52 -17.17 6.09
CA LEU A 596 -22.20 -16.71 5.66
C LEU A 596 -21.43 -16.03 6.81
N LEU A 597 -22.07 -15.08 7.50
CA LEU A 597 -21.49 -14.40 8.66
C LEU A 597 -21.10 -15.39 9.77
N GLN A 598 -21.96 -16.36 10.08
CA GLN A 598 -21.64 -17.40 11.07
C GLN A 598 -20.37 -18.16 10.70
N LYS A 599 -20.23 -18.53 9.42
CA LYS A 599 -19.03 -19.21 8.91
C LYS A 599 -17.79 -18.33 9.00
N LEU A 600 -17.87 -17.06 8.59
CA LEU A 600 -16.76 -16.11 8.62
C LEU A 600 -16.37 -15.69 10.05
N ASN A 601 -17.33 -15.60 10.97
CA ASN A 601 -17.09 -15.36 12.39
C ASN A 601 -16.35 -16.53 13.06
N GLY A 602 -16.48 -17.75 12.52
CA GLY A 602 -15.70 -18.91 12.96
C GLY A 602 -14.22 -18.87 12.56
N MET A 603 -13.82 -17.93 11.70
CA MET A 603 -12.44 -17.78 11.22
C MET A 603 -11.72 -16.66 11.98
N SER A 604 -11.04 -17.01 13.07
CA SER A 604 -10.30 -16.06 13.90
C SER A 604 -8.96 -15.66 13.28
N LEU A 605 -8.57 -14.41 13.49
CA LEU A 605 -7.28 -13.86 13.06
C LEU A 605 -6.29 -13.84 14.22
N SER A 606 -4.99 -14.02 13.89
CA SER A 606 -3.91 -13.95 14.88
C SER A 606 -3.74 -12.57 15.50
N SER A 607 -4.16 -11.50 14.81
CA SER A 607 -4.17 -10.12 15.29
C SER A 607 -5.32 -9.79 16.23
N GLY A 608 -6.27 -10.72 16.42
CA GLY A 608 -7.55 -10.48 17.08
C GLY A 608 -8.68 -10.17 16.08
N GLY A 609 -9.92 -10.49 16.45
CA GLY A 609 -11.09 -10.41 15.56
C GLY A 609 -11.21 -11.60 14.61
N THR A 610 -12.11 -11.48 13.64
CA THR A 610 -12.52 -12.55 12.73
C THR A 610 -12.58 -12.07 11.27
N VAL A 611 -12.62 -13.00 10.32
CA VAL A 611 -12.91 -12.68 8.91
C VAL A 611 -14.30 -12.05 8.77
N GLY A 612 -15.25 -12.44 9.63
CA GLY A 612 -16.57 -11.84 9.68
C GLY A 612 -16.54 -10.35 10.04
N ASP A 613 -15.65 -9.92 10.93
CA ASP A 613 -15.48 -8.51 11.28
C ASP A 613 -14.97 -7.70 10.08
N ALA A 614 -13.98 -8.22 9.35
CA ALA A 614 -13.51 -7.60 8.12
C ALA A 614 -14.61 -7.52 7.05
N PHE A 615 -15.42 -8.57 6.93
CA PHE A 615 -16.55 -8.60 5.99
C PHE A 615 -17.61 -7.55 6.32
N ARG A 616 -17.96 -7.38 7.62
CA ARG A 616 -18.87 -6.32 8.07
C ARG A 616 -18.34 -4.92 7.72
N LEU A 617 -17.05 -4.66 7.89
CA LEU A 617 -16.43 -3.37 7.55
C LEU A 617 -16.50 -3.06 6.03
N ILE A 618 -16.24 -4.06 5.19
CA ILE A 618 -16.37 -3.95 3.74
C ILE A 618 -17.83 -3.74 3.33
N ALA A 619 -18.74 -4.52 3.93
CA ALA A 619 -20.17 -4.40 3.70
C ALA A 619 -20.71 -3.02 4.10
N ALA A 620 -20.26 -2.47 5.23
CA ALA A 620 -20.65 -1.14 5.70
C ALA A 620 -20.39 -0.07 4.63
N MET A 621 -19.16 -0.01 4.13
CA MET A 621 -18.78 0.98 3.11
C MET A 621 -19.54 0.76 1.79
N HIS A 622 -19.67 -0.49 1.33
CA HIS A 622 -20.32 -0.78 0.06
C HIS A 622 -21.85 -0.55 0.09
N ALA A 623 -22.54 -0.85 1.20
CA ALA A 623 -23.98 -0.63 1.33
C ALA A 623 -24.35 0.86 1.17
N GLU A 624 -23.49 1.74 1.67
CA GLU A 624 -23.63 3.20 1.57
C GLU A 624 -23.23 3.77 0.22
N GLY A 625 -22.63 2.97 -0.67
CA GLY A 625 -22.04 3.44 -1.93
C GLY A 625 -20.73 4.22 -1.73
N LEU A 626 -20.02 4.00 -0.61
CA LEU A 626 -18.77 4.66 -0.28
C LEU A 626 -17.58 3.87 -0.83
N ASP A 627 -17.24 4.12 -2.08
CA ASP A 627 -16.22 3.40 -2.85
C ASP A 627 -14.78 3.89 -2.60
N PHE A 628 -14.32 3.89 -1.35
CA PHE A 628 -12.94 4.31 -1.03
C PHE A 628 -12.29 3.53 0.14
N LEU A 629 -12.82 2.37 0.52
CA LEU A 629 -12.17 1.52 1.52
C LEU A 629 -10.93 0.83 0.93
N SER A 630 -9.73 1.31 1.28
CA SER A 630 -8.49 0.69 0.86
C SER A 630 -8.05 -0.46 1.79
N SER A 631 -7.24 -1.36 1.24
CA SER A 631 -6.59 -2.43 2.02
C SER A 631 -5.72 -1.90 3.15
N MET A 632 -5.19 -0.67 3.05
CA MET A 632 -4.37 -0.07 4.11
C MET A 632 -5.22 0.26 5.35
N VAL A 633 -6.38 0.88 5.15
CA VAL A 633 -7.29 1.20 6.26
C VAL A 633 -7.82 -0.09 6.90
N LEU A 634 -8.16 -1.10 6.09
CA LEU A 634 -8.61 -2.39 6.63
C LEU A 634 -7.50 -3.11 7.41
N GLN A 635 -6.24 -3.10 6.93
CA GLN A 635 -5.09 -3.63 7.68
C GLN A 635 -4.98 -2.99 9.07
N GLU A 636 -5.10 -1.66 9.14
CA GLU A 636 -4.98 -0.93 10.40
C GLU A 636 -6.11 -1.27 11.37
N VAL A 637 -7.37 -1.32 10.91
CA VAL A 637 -8.50 -1.72 11.77
C VAL A 637 -8.35 -3.15 12.26
N MET A 638 -7.94 -4.07 11.39
CA MET A 638 -7.80 -5.49 11.73
C MET A 638 -6.50 -5.79 12.50
N GLY A 639 -5.62 -4.80 12.69
CA GLY A 639 -4.33 -4.97 13.38
C GLY A 639 -3.38 -5.96 12.69
N CYS A 640 -3.50 -6.15 11.38
CA CYS A 640 -2.76 -7.17 10.64
C CYS A 640 -1.89 -6.55 9.54
N ASP A 641 -0.83 -7.26 9.15
CA ASP A 641 0.01 -6.84 8.03
C ASP A 641 -0.60 -7.22 6.68
N LYS A 642 0.00 -6.72 5.58
CA LYS A 642 -0.48 -6.94 4.22
C LYS A 642 -0.58 -8.42 3.86
N LEU A 643 0.35 -9.26 4.32
CA LEU A 643 0.37 -10.68 4.01
C LEU A 643 -0.73 -11.42 4.78
N THR A 644 -0.90 -11.10 6.07
CA THR A 644 -2.00 -11.62 6.89
C THR A 644 -3.35 -11.22 6.32
N LEU A 645 -3.54 -9.94 5.94
CA LEU A 645 -4.79 -9.49 5.32
C LEU A 645 -5.09 -10.29 4.03
N GLN A 646 -4.09 -10.48 3.16
CA GLN A 646 -4.30 -11.23 1.93
C GLN A 646 -4.60 -12.70 2.18
N ARG A 647 -3.80 -13.37 3.02
CA ARG A 647 -3.88 -14.82 3.26
C ARG A 647 -5.10 -15.20 4.09
N ASP A 648 -5.36 -14.48 5.17
CA ASP A 648 -6.28 -14.90 6.23
C ASP A 648 -7.63 -14.17 6.16
N VAL A 649 -7.72 -13.06 5.41
CA VAL A 649 -8.94 -12.25 5.32
C VAL A 649 -9.50 -12.25 3.91
N LEU A 650 -8.76 -11.70 2.94
CA LEU A 650 -9.26 -11.52 1.57
C LEU A 650 -9.41 -12.85 0.83
N ARG A 651 -8.48 -13.80 1.00
CA ARG A 651 -8.56 -15.11 0.33
C ARG A 651 -9.72 -15.98 0.82
N PRO A 652 -9.99 -16.11 2.14
CA PRO A 652 -11.20 -16.80 2.60
C PRO A 652 -12.48 -16.13 2.12
N MET A 653 -12.57 -14.79 2.14
CA MET A 653 -13.74 -14.07 1.61
C MET A 653 -13.93 -14.29 0.10
N ALA A 654 -12.84 -14.32 -0.67
CA ALA A 654 -12.90 -14.63 -2.11
C ALA A 654 -13.38 -16.07 -2.35
N ALA A 655 -12.91 -17.03 -1.53
CA ALA A 655 -13.32 -18.43 -1.63
C ALA A 655 -14.81 -18.66 -1.33
N GLU A 656 -15.37 -17.86 -0.41
CA GLU A 656 -16.80 -17.83 -0.06
C GLU A 656 -17.64 -16.94 -0.98
N ALA A 657 -17.06 -16.35 -2.03
CA ALA A 657 -17.74 -15.37 -2.89
C ALA A 657 -18.38 -14.21 -2.11
N ALA A 658 -17.76 -13.81 -0.99
CA ALA A 658 -18.27 -12.76 -0.12
C ALA A 658 -17.83 -11.36 -0.63
N ALA A 659 -16.56 -11.22 -0.99
CA ALA A 659 -15.96 -9.97 -1.44
C ALA A 659 -15.00 -10.18 -2.62
N SER A 660 -14.71 -9.11 -3.35
CA SER A 660 -13.73 -9.08 -4.44
C SER A 660 -12.61 -8.07 -4.17
N GLY A 661 -11.41 -8.39 -4.64
CA GLY A 661 -10.28 -7.47 -4.64
C GLY A 661 -10.37 -6.41 -5.74
N GLY A 662 -9.59 -5.34 -5.60
CA GLY A 662 -9.51 -4.19 -6.48
C GLY A 662 -8.74 -3.05 -5.79
N LEU A 663 -8.72 -1.86 -6.39
CA LEU A 663 -8.15 -0.67 -5.74
C LEU A 663 -8.86 -0.38 -4.40
N TYR A 664 -10.18 -0.58 -4.37
CA TYR A 664 -11.01 -0.52 -3.17
C TYR A 664 -11.76 -1.83 -2.94
N LEU A 665 -11.95 -2.17 -1.67
CA LEU A 665 -12.57 -3.40 -1.23
C LEU A 665 -14.10 -3.28 -1.27
N ARG A 666 -14.76 -4.23 -1.93
CA ARG A 666 -16.22 -4.28 -2.08
C ARG A 666 -16.72 -5.71 -1.85
N THR A 667 -17.94 -5.84 -1.35
CA THR A 667 -18.65 -7.14 -1.40
C THR A 667 -18.98 -7.48 -2.87
N ARG A 668 -19.29 -8.74 -3.19
CA ARG A 668 -19.61 -9.14 -4.57
C ARG A 668 -20.83 -8.39 -5.15
N HIS A 669 -21.75 -7.92 -4.29
CA HIS A 669 -22.90 -7.12 -4.68
C HIS A 669 -23.36 -6.21 -3.54
N ARG A 670 -23.90 -5.03 -3.86
CA ARG A 670 -24.39 -4.08 -2.85
C ARG A 670 -25.54 -4.65 -2.02
N ARG A 671 -26.44 -5.43 -2.62
CA ARG A 671 -27.52 -6.11 -1.89
C ARG A 671 -27.02 -7.10 -0.84
N VAL A 672 -25.90 -7.77 -1.08
CA VAL A 672 -25.25 -8.60 -0.04
C VAL A 672 -24.78 -7.71 1.10
N ALA A 673 -24.16 -6.57 0.80
CA ALA A 673 -23.71 -5.62 1.81
C ALA A 673 -24.88 -5.04 2.64
N MET A 674 -25.98 -4.64 1.99
CA MET A 674 -27.19 -4.16 2.66
C MET A 674 -27.80 -5.24 3.55
N ALA A 675 -27.97 -6.47 3.03
CA ALA A 675 -28.49 -7.59 3.81
C ALA A 675 -27.59 -7.96 4.99
N THR A 676 -26.26 -7.77 4.89
CA THR A 676 -25.32 -7.92 6.00
C THR A 676 -25.60 -6.90 7.10
N LEU A 677 -25.76 -5.62 6.75
CA LEU A 677 -26.04 -4.58 7.74
C LEU A 677 -27.42 -4.75 8.39
N GLU A 678 -28.44 -5.10 7.61
CA GLU A 678 -29.78 -5.41 8.12
C GLU A 678 -29.74 -6.59 9.09
N ALA A 679 -29.01 -7.66 8.76
CA ALA A 679 -28.85 -8.81 9.65
C ALA A 679 -28.13 -8.44 10.95
N CYS A 680 -27.06 -7.64 10.88
CA CYS A 680 -26.37 -7.10 12.06
C CYS A 680 -27.32 -6.27 12.95
N SER A 681 -28.11 -5.37 12.35
CA SER A 681 -29.06 -4.54 13.09
C SER A 681 -30.19 -5.35 13.73
N ASP A 682 -30.75 -6.35 13.02
CA ASP A 682 -31.74 -7.27 13.57
C ASP A 682 -31.20 -8.04 14.80
N ASP A 683 -29.91 -8.37 14.77
CA ASP A 683 -29.21 -9.09 15.83
C ASP A 683 -28.76 -8.13 16.96
N GLY A 684 -29.10 -6.83 16.88
CA GLY A 684 -28.85 -5.80 17.90
C GLY A 684 -27.45 -5.19 17.86
N GLU A 685 -26.66 -5.44 16.80
CA GLU A 685 -25.33 -4.84 16.64
C GLU A 685 -25.45 -3.34 16.26
N ASP A 686 -24.66 -2.46 16.91
CA ASP A 686 -24.52 -1.06 16.49
C ASP A 686 -23.58 -0.96 15.29
N THR A 687 -24.16 -1.02 14.09
CA THR A 687 -23.44 -0.91 12.82
C THR A 687 -22.71 0.43 12.67
N GLY A 688 -23.08 1.46 13.44
CA GLY A 688 -22.38 2.75 13.48
C GLY A 688 -20.93 2.62 13.94
N LEU A 689 -20.62 1.64 14.79
CA LEU A 689 -19.26 1.40 15.30
C LEU A 689 -18.28 0.96 14.20
N LEU A 690 -18.78 0.41 13.10
CA LEU A 690 -17.95 0.01 11.94
C LEU A 690 -17.30 1.24 11.31
N TYR A 691 -18.07 2.31 11.06
CA TYR A 691 -17.57 3.56 10.48
C TYR A 691 -16.64 4.31 11.45
N VAL A 692 -16.98 4.30 12.74
CA VAL A 692 -16.13 4.89 13.80
C VAL A 692 -14.77 4.20 13.86
N SER A 693 -14.73 2.87 13.74
CA SER A 693 -13.48 2.10 13.71
C SER A 693 -12.65 2.42 12.46
N LEU A 694 -13.29 2.45 11.28
CA LEU A 694 -12.64 2.77 10.01
C LEU A 694 -12.00 4.17 10.02
N VAL A 695 -12.74 5.20 10.44
CA VAL A 695 -12.21 6.58 10.44
C VAL A 695 -11.06 6.72 11.44
N GLY A 696 -11.16 6.09 12.62
CA GLY A 696 -10.09 6.13 13.62
C GLY A 696 -8.79 5.54 13.09
N SER A 697 -8.88 4.44 12.34
CA SER A 697 -7.72 3.82 11.68
C SER A 697 -7.17 4.65 10.53
N ALA A 698 -8.01 5.20 9.66
CA ALA A 698 -7.57 6.07 8.57
C ALA A 698 -6.84 7.32 9.10
N VAL A 699 -7.40 7.96 10.13
CA VAL A 699 -6.78 9.12 10.79
C VAL A 699 -5.46 8.75 11.45
N ARG A 700 -5.38 7.61 12.15
CA ARG A 700 -4.14 7.12 12.78
C ARG A 700 -3.04 6.85 11.74
N LEU A 701 -3.37 6.19 10.62
CA LEU A 701 -2.43 5.96 9.53
C LEU A 701 -1.83 7.27 9.03
N ARG A 702 -2.67 8.27 8.78
CA ARG A 702 -2.22 9.55 8.24
C ARG A 702 -1.47 10.39 9.27
N SER A 703 -2.08 10.66 10.41
CA SER A 703 -1.63 11.69 11.35
C SER A 703 -0.61 11.20 12.37
N ILE A 704 -0.58 9.89 12.65
CA ILE A 704 0.33 9.30 13.65
C ILE A 704 1.43 8.49 12.94
N LYS A 705 1.06 7.65 11.96
CA LYS A 705 2.03 6.80 11.25
C LYS A 705 2.62 7.44 9.99
N ASN A 706 2.18 8.64 9.60
CA ASN A 706 2.63 9.36 8.40
C ASN A 706 2.51 8.55 7.08
N VAL A 707 1.51 7.67 7.01
CA VAL A 707 1.21 6.91 5.78
C VAL A 707 0.41 7.79 4.83
N TRP A 708 0.74 7.74 3.54
CA TRP A 708 -0.01 8.43 2.50
C TRP A 708 -1.25 7.62 2.11
N LEU A 709 -2.41 8.27 2.09
CA LEU A 709 -3.69 7.72 1.67
C LEU A 709 -4.21 8.53 0.49
N GLN A 710 -4.60 7.87 -0.60
CA GLN A 710 -5.13 8.54 -1.80
C GLN A 710 -6.50 9.16 -1.51
N GLU A 711 -7.28 8.51 -0.68
CA GLU A 711 -8.65 8.81 -0.28
C GLU A 711 -8.76 9.71 0.96
N LEU A 712 -7.70 10.44 1.31
CA LEU A 712 -7.62 11.19 2.57
C LEU A 712 -8.75 12.22 2.72
N GLU A 713 -9.11 12.93 1.65
CA GLU A 713 -10.20 13.91 1.69
C GLU A 713 -11.55 13.25 1.98
N ASN A 714 -11.77 12.03 1.47
CA ASN A 714 -12.98 11.26 1.72
C ASN A 714 -13.13 10.91 3.20
N TRP A 715 -12.05 10.47 3.84
CA TRP A 715 -12.05 10.19 5.28
C TRP A 715 -12.20 11.44 6.14
N ASN A 716 -11.59 12.57 5.73
CA ASN A 716 -11.62 13.79 6.52
C ASN A 716 -12.97 14.52 6.47
N TYR A 717 -13.67 14.48 5.34
CA TYR A 717 -14.85 15.33 5.12
C TYR A 717 -16.04 14.58 4.53
N SER A 718 -15.85 13.82 3.44
CA SER A 718 -16.97 13.21 2.71
C SER A 718 -17.78 12.24 3.55
N LEU A 719 -17.13 11.46 4.43
CA LEU A 719 -17.81 10.49 5.28
C LEU A 719 -18.78 11.14 6.27
N THR A 720 -18.31 12.15 7.02
CA THR A 720 -19.17 12.86 8.00
C THR A 720 -20.28 13.64 7.29
N LYS A 721 -19.98 14.24 6.13
CA LYS A 721 -20.97 14.92 5.29
C LYS A 721 -22.06 13.96 4.81
N HIS A 722 -21.70 12.78 4.30
CA HIS A 722 -22.65 11.76 3.83
C HIS A 722 -23.64 11.34 4.92
N PHE A 723 -23.16 11.05 6.13
CA PHE A 723 -24.05 10.64 7.22
C PHE A 723 -24.91 11.78 7.73
N PHE A 724 -24.40 13.02 7.73
CA PHE A 724 -25.19 14.19 8.10
C PHE A 724 -26.31 14.46 7.08
N GLU A 725 -26.00 14.46 5.79
CA GLU A 725 -26.97 14.71 4.72
C GLU A 725 -27.98 13.56 4.53
N SER A 726 -27.64 12.34 4.96
CA SER A 726 -28.55 11.19 4.95
C SER A 726 -29.46 11.07 6.18
N GLY A 727 -29.50 12.07 7.07
CA GLY A 727 -30.35 12.07 8.27
C GLY A 727 -29.86 11.13 9.38
N ARG A 728 -28.55 10.85 9.42
CA ARG A 728 -27.87 10.09 10.48
C ARG A 728 -26.82 10.97 11.15
N GLU A 729 -27.28 12.12 11.63
CA GLU A 729 -26.45 13.18 12.20
C GLU A 729 -25.71 12.73 13.48
N ASP A 730 -26.34 11.90 14.32
CA ASP A 730 -25.67 11.34 15.51
C ASP A 730 -24.45 10.49 15.13
N LEU A 731 -24.56 9.67 14.08
CA LEU A 731 -23.42 8.89 13.57
C LEU A 731 -22.33 9.81 13.00
N ALA A 732 -22.71 10.86 12.27
CA ALA A 732 -21.75 11.85 11.77
C ALA A 732 -20.96 12.51 12.93
N ILE A 733 -21.64 12.86 14.02
CA ILE A 733 -21.03 13.42 15.24
C ILE A 733 -20.10 12.39 15.89
N ARG A 734 -20.52 11.13 16.03
CA ARG A 734 -19.69 10.05 16.60
C ARG A 734 -18.40 9.82 15.79
N ILE A 735 -18.50 9.84 14.46
CA ILE A 735 -17.35 9.74 13.54
C ILE A 735 -16.42 10.94 13.75
N ALA A 736 -16.94 12.17 13.73
CA ALA A 736 -16.13 13.38 13.94
C ALA A 736 -15.49 13.42 15.33
N ALA A 737 -16.18 12.96 16.37
CA ALA A 737 -15.66 12.82 17.72
C ALA A 737 -14.49 11.85 17.77
N LYS A 738 -14.59 10.71 17.09
CA LYS A 738 -13.50 9.73 17.02
C LYS A 738 -12.26 10.27 16.32
N MET A 739 -12.43 11.09 15.29
CA MET A 739 -11.32 11.76 14.60
C MET A 739 -10.54 12.67 15.57
N LEU A 740 -11.26 13.49 16.33
CA LEU A 740 -10.65 14.38 17.32
C LEU A 740 -10.03 13.63 18.50
N GLU A 741 -10.67 12.56 18.98
CA GLU A 741 -10.13 11.67 20.01
C GLU A 741 -8.80 11.04 19.57
N THR A 742 -8.71 10.63 18.30
CA THR A 742 -7.51 9.96 17.74
C THR A 742 -6.34 10.93 17.59
N VAL A 743 -6.60 12.19 17.26
CA VAL A 743 -5.57 13.24 17.15
C VAL A 743 -6.03 14.44 17.98
N PRO A 744 -5.77 14.40 19.31
CA PRO A 744 -6.06 15.52 20.19
C PRO A 744 -5.40 16.81 19.65
N ASP A 745 -6.06 17.94 19.86
CA ASP A 745 -5.64 19.27 19.39
C ASP A 745 -5.66 19.51 17.87
N ASN A 746 -6.18 18.58 17.07
CA ASN A 746 -6.39 18.86 15.65
C ASN A 746 -7.53 19.86 15.44
N SER A 747 -7.18 21.12 15.19
CA SER A 747 -8.15 22.20 15.02
C SER A 747 -9.13 22.00 13.86
N HIS A 748 -8.76 21.29 12.79
CA HIS A 748 -9.70 21.01 11.69
C HIS A 748 -10.77 20.00 12.10
N TYR A 749 -10.39 18.96 12.85
CA TYR A 749 -11.35 17.98 13.38
C TYR A 749 -12.25 18.60 14.44
N ALA A 750 -11.70 19.48 15.28
CA ALA A 750 -12.47 20.24 16.25
C ALA A 750 -13.52 21.14 15.58
N VAL A 751 -13.16 21.85 14.51
CA VAL A 751 -14.11 22.66 13.73
C VAL A 751 -15.22 21.80 13.15
N ASN A 752 -14.87 20.67 12.51
CA ASN A 752 -15.89 19.81 11.91
C ASN A 752 -16.86 19.25 12.97
N LEU A 753 -16.34 18.76 14.10
CA LEU A 753 -17.16 18.26 15.20
C LEU A 753 -18.04 19.35 15.81
N ALA A 754 -17.47 20.54 16.07
CA ALA A 754 -18.21 21.67 16.63
C ALA A 754 -19.33 22.12 15.69
N ARG A 755 -19.07 22.21 14.39
CA ARG A 755 -20.07 22.55 13.37
C ARG A 755 -21.23 21.56 13.36
N LEU A 756 -20.94 20.27 13.25
CA LEU A 756 -21.97 19.22 13.24
C LEU A 756 -22.79 19.21 14.54
N THR A 757 -22.14 19.41 15.67
CA THR A 757 -22.78 19.49 16.99
C THR A 757 -23.67 20.73 17.12
N ARG A 758 -23.22 21.88 16.62
CA ARG A 758 -23.99 23.13 16.62
C ARG A 758 -25.23 23.04 15.74
N GLU A 759 -25.11 22.40 14.57
CA GLU A 759 -26.21 22.27 13.61
C GLU A 759 -27.27 21.26 14.04
N PHE A 760 -26.91 20.19 14.77
CA PHE A 760 -27.85 19.12 15.14
C PHE A 760 -28.19 19.01 16.63
N ARG A 761 -27.24 19.31 17.53
CA ARG A 761 -27.43 19.22 19.00
C ARG A 761 -27.58 20.61 19.59
N THR A 762 -26.56 21.09 20.30
CA THR A 762 -26.60 22.38 21.00
C THR A 762 -25.35 23.21 20.70
N PRO A 763 -25.48 24.55 20.56
CA PRO A 763 -24.33 25.43 20.44
C PRO A 763 -23.39 25.39 21.65
N HIS A 764 -23.91 25.08 22.84
CA HIS A 764 -23.10 24.95 24.06
C HIS A 764 -22.13 23.77 23.99
N GLU A 765 -22.56 22.60 23.48
CA GLU A 765 -21.65 21.46 23.26
C GLU A 765 -20.59 21.79 22.20
N ALA A 766 -20.94 22.53 21.14
CA ALA A 766 -19.98 22.98 20.14
C ALA A 766 -18.88 23.89 20.74
N ILE A 767 -19.25 24.80 21.64
CA ILE A 767 -18.30 25.63 22.39
C ILE A 767 -17.38 24.76 23.26
N GLN A 768 -17.93 23.77 23.97
CA GLN A 768 -17.14 22.85 24.79
C GLN A 768 -16.12 22.07 23.96
N VAL A 769 -16.49 21.61 22.76
CA VAL A 769 -15.58 20.94 21.82
C VAL A 769 -14.40 21.86 21.48
N LEU A 770 -14.68 23.11 21.11
CA LEU A 770 -13.64 24.08 20.73
C LEU A 770 -12.77 24.48 21.93
N GLN A 771 -13.34 24.59 23.12
CA GLN A 771 -12.59 24.88 24.35
C GLN A 771 -11.66 23.74 24.77
N SER A 772 -12.01 22.49 24.43
CA SER A 772 -11.24 21.30 24.84
C SER A 772 -9.92 21.12 24.08
N VAL A 773 -9.72 21.85 22.98
CA VAL A 773 -8.49 21.77 22.16
C VAL A 773 -7.57 22.98 22.36
N LYS A 774 -6.28 22.76 22.15
CA LYS A 774 -5.30 23.83 22.12
C LYS A 774 -5.62 24.81 20.98
N PRO A 775 -5.79 26.11 21.26
CA PRO A 775 -6.16 27.08 20.24
C PRO A 775 -5.07 27.21 19.15
N PRO A 776 -5.43 27.11 17.87
CA PRO A 776 -4.49 27.17 16.76
C PRO A 776 -4.04 28.61 16.47
N LYS A 777 -2.77 28.78 16.12
CA LYS A 777 -2.22 30.09 15.74
C LYS A 777 -2.59 30.52 14.30
N ASP A 778 -3.02 29.63 13.42
CA ASP A 778 -3.23 29.98 12.01
C ASP A 778 -4.46 29.34 11.36
N ASN A 779 -5.40 28.84 12.16
CA ASN A 779 -6.67 28.30 11.66
C ASN A 779 -7.82 29.29 11.90
N ARG A 780 -8.10 30.13 10.90
CA ARG A 780 -9.18 31.15 10.94
C ARG A 780 -10.59 30.54 11.07
N ALA A 781 -10.81 29.35 10.52
CA ALA A 781 -12.11 28.66 10.60
C ALA A 781 -12.44 28.25 12.04
N PHE A 782 -11.43 27.91 12.84
CA PHE A 782 -11.60 27.59 14.27
C PHE A 782 -12.24 28.73 15.06
N TRP A 783 -11.69 29.93 14.91
CA TRP A 783 -12.18 31.12 15.61
C TRP A 783 -13.52 31.59 15.08
N THR A 784 -13.75 31.45 13.77
CA THR A 784 -15.03 31.78 13.14
C THR A 784 -16.16 30.87 13.61
N GLU A 785 -15.90 29.56 13.69
CA GLU A 785 -16.88 28.57 14.18
C GLU A 785 -17.20 28.80 15.67
N TRP A 786 -16.18 29.11 16.48
CA TRP A 786 -16.38 29.45 17.89
C TRP A 786 -17.23 30.72 18.03
N GLY A 787 -16.87 31.79 17.30
CA GLY A 787 -17.65 33.02 17.27
C GLY A 787 -19.11 32.73 16.93
N THR A 788 -19.36 31.97 15.86
CA THR A 788 -20.72 31.60 15.43
C THR A 788 -21.50 30.88 16.53
N ALA A 789 -20.87 29.93 17.23
CA ALA A 789 -21.50 29.21 18.33
C ALA A 789 -21.87 30.14 19.51
N CYS A 790 -20.99 31.07 19.90
CA CYS A 790 -21.28 32.09 20.92
C CYS A 790 -22.47 32.99 20.53
N GLY A 791 -22.57 33.38 19.25
CA GLY A 791 -23.69 34.17 18.76
C GLY A 791 -25.03 33.43 18.87
N MET A 792 -25.03 32.10 18.71
CA MET A 792 -26.22 31.26 18.89
C MET A 792 -26.59 31.04 20.37
N THR A 793 -25.67 31.28 21.30
CA THR A 793 -25.94 31.28 22.76
C THR A 793 -26.21 32.68 23.32
N ASN A 794 -26.39 33.69 22.45
CA ASN A 794 -26.54 35.10 22.80
C ASN A 794 -25.33 35.75 23.51
N ASP A 795 -24.13 35.15 23.40
CA ASP A 795 -22.87 35.77 23.85
C ASP A 795 -22.26 36.58 22.70
N PHE A 796 -22.83 37.78 22.47
CA PHE A 796 -22.46 38.62 21.35
C PHE A 796 -21.11 39.34 21.53
N ILE A 797 -20.61 39.44 22.77
CA ILE A 797 -19.29 40.00 23.08
C ILE A 797 -18.20 39.01 22.66
N SER A 798 -18.32 37.74 23.04
CA SER A 798 -17.40 36.70 22.55
C SER A 798 -17.55 36.48 21.05
N ASN A 799 -18.77 36.49 20.50
CA ASN A 799 -19.03 36.37 19.07
C ASN A 799 -18.29 37.44 18.25
N SER A 800 -18.48 38.73 18.58
CA SER A 800 -17.78 39.83 17.89
C SER A 800 -16.26 39.74 18.06
N THR A 801 -15.78 39.45 19.28
CA THR A 801 -14.35 39.33 19.56
C THR A 801 -13.68 38.21 18.77
N LEU A 802 -14.28 37.02 18.73
CA LEU A 802 -13.74 35.84 18.05
C LEU A 802 -13.74 36.00 16.53
N HIS A 803 -14.81 36.57 15.95
CA HIS A 803 -14.84 36.89 14.53
C HIS A 803 -13.79 37.94 14.16
N ALA A 804 -13.64 39.00 14.97
CA ALA A 804 -12.59 39.99 14.76
C ALA A 804 -11.19 39.37 14.82
N PHE A 805 -10.91 38.54 15.83
CA PHE A 805 -9.63 37.84 15.94
C PHE A 805 -9.38 36.92 14.73
N SER A 806 -10.42 36.26 14.20
CA SER A 806 -10.31 35.37 13.04
C SER A 806 -9.86 36.06 11.75
N ILE A 807 -9.94 37.39 11.66
CA ILE A 807 -9.50 38.20 10.50
C ILE A 807 -8.42 39.23 10.86
N SER A 808 -7.94 39.22 12.11
CA SER A 808 -6.83 40.09 12.54
C SER A 808 -5.47 39.52 12.12
N ASP A 809 -4.45 40.38 12.19
CA ASP A 809 -3.04 40.05 12.03
C ASP A 809 -2.47 39.38 13.29
N ASP A 810 -3.15 39.52 14.43
CA ASP A 810 -2.72 38.98 15.72
C ASP A 810 -2.90 37.46 15.81
N LEU A 811 -3.79 36.90 14.99
CA LEU A 811 -3.87 35.45 14.83
C LEU A 811 -2.57 34.90 14.22
N GLY A 812 -2.17 35.40 13.04
CA GLY A 812 -0.97 34.93 12.37
C GLY A 812 -0.57 35.76 11.15
N THR A 813 0.59 35.41 10.56
CA THR A 813 1.24 36.21 9.50
C THR A 813 0.59 36.09 8.12
N ARG A 814 -0.32 35.13 7.92
CA ARG A 814 -1.02 34.92 6.64
C ARG A 814 -2.24 35.83 6.55
N GLU A 815 -2.38 36.52 5.43
CA GLU A 815 -3.55 37.32 5.11
C GLU A 815 -4.85 36.46 5.15
N PRO A 816 -6.00 37.00 5.60
CA PRO A 816 -7.27 36.30 5.47
C PRO A 816 -7.65 36.07 3.99
N THR A 817 -8.43 35.03 3.73
CA THR A 817 -9.00 34.76 2.39
C THR A 817 -10.33 35.48 2.22
N ILE A 818 -10.80 35.60 0.97
CA ILE A 818 -12.13 36.15 0.66
C ILE A 818 -13.23 35.47 1.47
N GLU A 819 -13.23 34.13 1.53
CA GLU A 819 -14.24 33.36 2.28
C GLU A 819 -14.15 33.60 3.79
N ASN A 820 -12.94 33.58 4.37
CA ASN A 820 -12.75 33.86 5.80
C ASN A 820 -13.25 35.27 6.16
N SER A 821 -12.90 36.26 5.35
CA SER A 821 -13.33 37.65 5.53
C SER A 821 -14.85 37.80 5.40
N LYS A 822 -15.47 37.17 4.39
CA LYS A 822 -16.93 37.19 4.20
C LYS A 822 -17.65 36.66 5.45
N GLN A 823 -17.28 35.46 5.91
CA GLN A 823 -17.93 34.81 7.04
C GLN A 823 -17.75 35.63 8.34
N ALA A 824 -16.55 36.10 8.62
CA ALA A 824 -16.27 36.87 9.82
C ALA A 824 -16.96 38.25 9.83
N LEU A 825 -16.98 38.96 8.70
CA LEU A 825 -17.65 40.27 8.59
C LEU A 825 -19.18 40.16 8.70
N SER A 826 -19.75 39.09 8.15
CA SER A 826 -21.19 38.78 8.34
C SER A 826 -21.51 38.47 9.81
N GLY A 827 -20.68 37.65 10.47
CA GLY A 827 -20.78 37.39 11.91
C GLY A 827 -20.68 38.66 12.75
N LEU A 828 -19.71 39.53 12.46
CA LEU A 828 -19.52 40.83 13.13
C LEU A 828 -20.71 41.77 12.94
N ALA A 829 -21.22 41.90 11.72
CA ALA A 829 -22.37 42.75 11.43
C ALA A 829 -23.60 42.34 12.25
N LYS A 830 -23.86 41.03 12.34
CA LYS A 830 -24.91 40.48 13.19
C LYS A 830 -24.64 40.74 14.68
N ALA A 831 -23.42 40.48 15.14
CA ALA A 831 -23.02 40.69 16.54
C ALA A 831 -23.28 42.13 17.01
N PHE A 832 -22.86 43.10 16.20
CA PHE A 832 -23.00 44.52 16.52
C PHE A 832 -24.46 44.99 16.45
N ASP A 833 -25.28 44.39 15.60
CA ASP A 833 -26.71 44.68 15.55
C ASP A 833 -27.42 44.26 16.85
N GLU A 834 -27.14 43.05 17.30
CA GLU A 834 -27.70 42.50 18.55
C GLU A 834 -27.20 43.28 19.77
N LEU A 835 -25.89 43.58 19.83
CA LEU A 835 -25.33 44.40 20.91
C LEU A 835 -25.87 45.83 20.89
N HIS A 836 -26.09 46.43 19.72
CA HIS A 836 -26.71 47.75 19.63
C HIS A 836 -28.14 47.73 20.16
N THR A 837 -28.89 46.68 19.84
CA THR A 837 -30.25 46.48 20.36
C THR A 837 -30.25 46.36 21.89
N GLN A 838 -29.22 45.74 22.47
CA GLN A 838 -29.09 45.57 23.92
C GLN A 838 -28.58 46.83 24.65
N LEU A 839 -27.58 47.51 24.10
CA LEU A 839 -26.83 48.58 24.80
C LEU A 839 -27.18 50.00 24.32
N GLY A 840 -27.79 50.15 23.14
CA GLY A 840 -28.15 51.44 22.56
C GLY A 840 -26.98 52.33 22.12
N LEU A 841 -25.75 51.80 22.07
CA LEU A 841 -24.56 52.59 21.74
C LEU A 841 -24.47 52.88 20.23
N PRO A 842 -24.37 54.16 19.79
CA PRO A 842 -24.29 54.52 18.38
C PRO A 842 -23.08 53.93 17.63
N GLU A 843 -21.97 53.71 18.35
CA GLU A 843 -20.73 53.15 17.81
C GLU A 843 -20.94 51.73 17.27
N LEU A 844 -21.77 50.92 17.93
CA LEU A 844 -22.10 49.55 17.51
C LEU A 844 -22.91 49.56 16.22
N TYR A 845 -23.90 50.45 16.12
CA TYR A 845 -24.71 50.60 14.92
C TYR A 845 -23.87 51.07 13.71
N ARG A 846 -22.90 51.96 13.96
CA ARG A 846 -21.93 52.38 12.94
C ARG A 846 -20.98 51.24 12.54
N ALA A 847 -20.54 50.43 13.50
CA ALA A 847 -19.68 49.27 13.24
C ALA A 847 -20.39 48.18 12.43
N ARG A 848 -21.69 47.93 12.69
CA ARG A 848 -22.55 47.08 11.85
C ARG A 848 -22.51 47.54 10.39
N ALA A 849 -22.75 48.83 10.15
CA ALA A 849 -22.73 49.42 8.80
C ALA A 849 -21.37 49.22 8.11
N GLY A 850 -20.28 49.47 8.85
CA GLY A 850 -18.91 49.26 8.38
C GLY A 850 -18.63 47.81 8.00
N CYS A 851 -19.00 46.84 8.85
CA CYS A 851 -18.81 45.41 8.57
C CYS A 851 -19.64 44.93 7.38
N ALA A 852 -20.89 45.39 7.27
CA ALA A 852 -21.76 45.09 6.13
C ALA A 852 -21.15 45.60 4.81
N TRP A 853 -20.65 46.84 4.81
CA TRP A 853 -19.99 47.44 3.65
C TRP A 853 -18.69 46.70 3.27
N LEU A 854 -17.82 46.44 4.24
CA LEU A 854 -16.57 45.70 4.02
C LEU A 854 -16.84 44.28 3.50
N GLY A 855 -17.85 43.60 4.02
CA GLY A 855 -18.22 42.25 3.60
C GLY A 855 -18.76 42.21 2.17
N LEU A 856 -19.53 43.21 1.74
CA LEU A 856 -20.04 43.27 0.35
C LEU A 856 -18.93 43.51 -0.69
N LEU A 857 -17.74 43.95 -0.27
CA LEU A 857 -16.57 43.97 -1.16
C LEU A 857 -16.14 42.55 -1.52
N THR A 858 -16.23 41.60 -0.58
CA THR A 858 -15.83 40.19 -0.78
C THR A 858 -16.90 39.42 -1.56
N ASP A 859 -18.18 39.62 -1.26
CA ASP A 859 -19.31 39.05 -1.98
C ASP A 859 -20.46 40.06 -2.11
N ALA A 860 -20.61 40.62 -3.31
CA ALA A 860 -21.63 41.63 -3.59
C ALA A 860 -23.07 41.06 -3.62
N ASN A 861 -23.22 39.74 -3.55
CA ASN A 861 -24.53 39.07 -3.61
C ASN A 861 -25.02 38.53 -2.27
N ASP A 862 -24.22 38.65 -1.21
CA ASP A 862 -24.61 38.19 0.12
C ASP A 862 -25.86 38.94 0.63
N ILE A 863 -26.93 38.17 0.87
CA ILE A 863 -28.24 38.70 1.24
C ILE A 863 -28.22 39.29 2.66
N ILE A 864 -27.54 38.61 3.59
CA ILE A 864 -27.48 39.02 5.00
C ILE A 864 -26.73 40.35 5.11
N LEU A 865 -25.60 40.48 4.42
CA LEU A 865 -24.83 41.72 4.40
C LEU A 865 -25.60 42.86 3.71
N LYS A 866 -26.38 42.59 2.67
CA LYS A 866 -27.27 43.58 2.04
C LYS A 866 -28.34 44.07 3.00
N ASP A 867 -28.96 43.17 3.75
CA ASP A 867 -29.99 43.51 4.73
C ASP A 867 -29.42 44.40 5.84
N HIS A 868 -28.25 44.05 6.38
CA HIS A 868 -27.57 44.91 7.37
C HIS A 868 -27.16 46.26 6.79
N LYS A 869 -26.69 46.31 5.53
CA LYS A 869 -26.38 47.58 4.86
C LYS A 869 -27.62 48.45 4.67
N GLN A 870 -28.73 47.87 4.21
CA GLN A 870 -29.99 48.58 3.99
C GLN A 870 -30.56 49.12 5.30
N ALA A 871 -30.53 48.32 6.36
CA ALA A 871 -30.99 48.75 7.68
C ALA A 871 -30.15 49.93 8.22
N SER A 872 -28.85 49.98 7.91
CA SER A 872 -27.95 51.06 8.30
C SER A 872 -27.82 52.21 7.30
N ALA A 873 -28.76 52.36 6.36
CA ALA A 873 -28.67 53.36 5.29
C ALA A 873 -28.55 54.82 5.79
N ASN A 874 -29.06 55.12 7.00
CA ASN A 874 -28.98 56.44 7.62
C ASN A 874 -27.57 56.82 8.11
N ILE A 875 -26.65 55.87 8.24
CA ILE A 875 -25.25 56.10 8.64
C ILE A 875 -24.38 56.48 7.43
N GLY A 876 -24.75 56.02 6.24
CA GLY A 876 -23.95 56.15 5.02
C GLY A 876 -22.81 55.13 4.91
N ASP A 877 -22.14 55.13 3.76
CA ASP A 877 -21.01 54.25 3.48
C ASP A 877 -19.69 54.88 3.99
N PRO A 878 -18.73 54.07 4.47
CA PRO A 878 -17.35 54.53 4.70
C PRO A 878 -16.74 55.12 3.42
N LYS A 879 -15.86 56.11 3.55
CA LYS A 879 -15.16 56.71 2.41
C LYS A 879 -14.20 55.74 1.72
N ASP A 880 -13.56 54.87 2.50
CA ASP A 880 -12.60 53.88 2.05
C ASP A 880 -12.53 52.68 3.01
N VAL A 881 -11.72 51.67 2.65
CA VAL A 881 -11.50 50.46 3.47
C VAL A 881 -10.94 50.81 4.86
N ALA A 882 -10.08 51.82 4.96
CA ALA A 882 -9.49 52.22 6.24
C ALA A 882 -10.53 52.80 7.19
N GLU A 883 -11.44 53.65 6.70
CA GLU A 883 -12.56 54.16 7.49
C GLU A 883 -13.52 53.04 7.90
N GLY A 884 -13.81 52.09 7.00
CA GLY A 884 -14.63 50.93 7.33
C GLY A 884 -14.04 50.08 8.46
N ILE A 885 -12.73 49.83 8.43
CA ILE A 885 -12.01 49.12 9.50
C ILE A 885 -11.99 49.93 10.79
N SER A 886 -11.87 51.26 10.71
CA SER A 886 -11.97 52.14 11.88
C SER A 886 -13.33 52.03 12.56
N TRP A 887 -14.42 51.93 11.79
CA TRP A 887 -15.77 51.73 12.34
C TRP A 887 -15.90 50.37 13.03
N LEU A 888 -15.34 49.30 12.44
CA LEU A 888 -15.25 47.99 13.05
C LEU A 888 -14.52 48.05 14.40
N CYS A 889 -13.34 48.67 14.46
CA CYS A 889 -12.56 48.79 15.69
C CYS A 889 -13.31 49.59 16.78
N ALA A 890 -14.01 50.66 16.41
CA ALA A 890 -14.82 51.43 17.34
C ALA A 890 -15.97 50.59 17.94
N GLY A 891 -16.60 49.74 17.12
CA GLY A 891 -17.62 48.78 17.59
C GLY A 891 -17.07 47.76 18.58
N LEU A 892 -15.89 47.19 18.31
CA LEU A 892 -15.25 46.25 19.24
C LEU A 892 -14.95 46.90 20.59
N MET A 893 -14.48 48.15 20.60
CA MET A 893 -14.24 48.90 21.83
C MET A 893 -15.53 49.19 22.60
N ALA A 894 -16.60 49.56 21.90
CA ALA A 894 -17.90 49.81 22.51
C ALA A 894 -18.52 48.54 23.10
N ALA A 895 -18.36 47.39 22.43
CA ALA A 895 -18.85 46.10 22.90
C ALA A 895 -18.22 45.68 24.24
N LEU A 896 -16.92 45.95 24.43
CA LEU A 896 -16.18 45.61 25.66
C LEU A 896 -16.38 46.59 26.82
N GLY A 897 -16.95 47.77 26.56
CA GLY A 897 -17.20 48.78 27.59
C GLY A 897 -18.43 48.49 28.46
N GLY A 898 -19.29 47.55 28.05
CA GLY A 898 -20.56 47.23 28.71
C GLY A 898 -20.52 46.03 29.66
N GLU A 899 -19.78 44.97 29.34
CA GLU A 899 -19.64 43.74 30.15
C GLU A 899 -18.25 43.07 29.92
N SER A 900 -17.84 42.18 30.82
CA SER A 900 -16.55 41.48 30.72
C SER A 900 -16.60 40.31 29.73
N LEU A 901 -15.60 40.22 28.85
CA LEU A 901 -15.36 39.07 27.98
C LEU A 901 -15.23 37.78 28.80
N ALA A 902 -15.85 36.69 28.35
CA ALA A 902 -15.74 35.40 29.03
C ALA A 902 -14.26 35.00 29.21
N ASP A 903 -13.88 34.59 30.43
CA ASP A 903 -12.48 34.27 30.78
C ASP A 903 -11.84 33.28 29.78
N SER A 904 -12.61 32.28 29.35
CA SER A 904 -12.17 31.27 28.37
C SER A 904 -11.76 31.83 27.00
N VAL A 905 -12.31 32.99 26.62
CA VAL A 905 -11.99 33.70 25.37
C VAL A 905 -10.88 34.71 25.62
N ALA A 906 -10.98 35.49 26.70
CA ALA A 906 -10.01 36.52 27.08
C ALA A 906 -8.59 35.97 27.20
N GLU A 907 -8.42 34.79 27.82
CA GLU A 907 -7.11 34.13 27.98
C GLU A 907 -6.46 33.75 26.63
N LYS A 908 -7.26 33.52 25.58
CA LYS A 908 -6.79 32.94 24.32
C LYS A 908 -6.56 33.95 23.21
N VAL A 909 -7.32 35.05 23.18
CA VAL A 909 -7.24 36.06 22.10
C VAL A 909 -6.51 37.34 22.53
N GLY A 910 -6.26 37.54 23.83
CA GLY A 910 -5.63 38.75 24.34
C GLY A 910 -6.59 39.94 24.36
N ASN A 911 -6.07 41.17 24.25
CA ASN A 911 -6.87 42.39 24.31
C ASN A 911 -7.44 42.77 22.93
N PRO A 912 -8.76 42.71 22.69
CA PRO A 912 -9.33 43.01 21.38
C PRO A 912 -9.15 44.47 20.96
N ALA A 913 -8.91 45.38 21.91
CA ALA A 913 -8.57 46.78 21.65
C ALA A 913 -7.27 46.96 20.86
N GLN A 914 -6.40 45.94 20.86
CA GLN A 914 -5.08 45.98 20.24
C GLN A 914 -5.03 45.26 18.90
N PHE A 915 -6.16 44.71 18.42
CA PHE A 915 -6.20 43.96 17.17
C PHE A 915 -5.83 44.82 15.97
N LYS A 916 -5.02 44.25 15.09
CA LYS A 916 -4.56 44.86 13.84
C LYS A 916 -5.23 44.17 12.67
N PHE A 917 -5.61 44.94 11.65
CA PHE A 917 -6.35 44.46 10.47
C PHE A 917 -5.64 44.84 9.17
N GLY A 918 -4.31 44.98 9.19
CA GLY A 918 -3.52 45.37 8.02
C GLY A 918 -3.58 44.35 6.90
N GLY A 919 -3.64 43.04 7.21
CA GLY A 919 -3.87 41.98 6.23
C GLY A 919 -5.26 42.09 5.58
N LEU A 920 -6.30 42.25 6.39
CA LEU A 920 -7.67 42.45 5.89
C LEU A 920 -7.78 43.71 5.01
N GLN A 921 -7.16 44.82 5.44
CA GLN A 921 -7.15 46.06 4.68
C GLN A 921 -6.54 45.85 3.28
N LYS A 922 -5.36 45.24 3.20
CA LYS A 922 -4.70 44.91 1.93
C LYS A 922 -5.56 44.01 1.04
N LEU A 923 -6.27 43.04 1.60
CA LEU A 923 -7.17 42.17 0.84
C LEU A 923 -8.26 42.99 0.17
N LEU A 924 -8.99 43.77 0.98
CA LEU A 924 -10.17 44.49 0.55
C LEU A 924 -9.83 45.63 -0.41
N GLU A 925 -8.72 46.34 -0.19
CA GLU A 925 -8.22 47.36 -1.12
C GLU A 925 -7.85 46.73 -2.48
N ARG A 926 -7.24 45.54 -2.50
CA ARG A 926 -6.96 44.82 -3.76
C ARG A 926 -8.24 44.42 -4.49
N ILE A 927 -9.26 43.97 -3.77
CA ILE A 927 -10.56 43.61 -4.36
C ILE A 927 -11.26 44.87 -4.88
N GLN A 928 -11.23 45.96 -4.13
CA GLN A 928 -11.83 47.23 -4.53
C GLN A 928 -11.15 47.78 -5.80
N ASN A 929 -9.81 47.77 -5.85
CA ASN A 929 -9.03 48.25 -6.98
C ASN A 929 -9.09 47.36 -8.23
N SER A 930 -9.53 46.10 -8.12
CA SER A 930 -9.71 45.20 -9.27
C SER A 930 -11.12 45.27 -9.87
N LYS A 931 -12.06 45.95 -9.20
CA LYS A 931 -13.43 46.22 -9.68
C LYS A 931 -13.58 47.61 -10.33
N VAL A 932 -12.55 48.45 -10.26
CA VAL A 932 -12.39 49.73 -10.97
C VAL A 932 -11.58 49.50 -12.23
#